data_AF-A0A970J359-F1
#
_entry.id   AF-A0A970J359-F1
#
_cell.length_a   1.000
_cell.length_b   1.000
_cell.length_c   1.000
_cell.angle_alpha   90.00
_cell.angle_beta   90.00
_cell.angle_gamma   90.00
#
_symmetry.space_group_name_H-M   'P 1'
#
loop_
_entity.id
_entity.type
_entity.pdbx_description
1 polymer ?
#
loop_
_entity_poly.entity_id
_entity_poly.type
_entity_poly.pdbx_seq_one_letter_code
_entity_poly.pdbx_strand_id
1 'polypeptide(L)'
;MGIKIGILNPDGLESSTQKAFAALRDAFAQQNIKIQPCLYTEQLPQADLFIASYEKSPILRDLVAKEAIPIPLAPEAIVIQELAVNDHNALWACAYDTRGLLYVLYELAARINAQSVPALYHPVCERPAYKGRSILHLLPAADLKKGLNFSSASWRSYFETLIKNRFNGFTLALSAPSQAPVFPYFFDIPEHPAFTPRCITDELQAKNMQALKDLGELAVETGLDFQLGFWHFYSGHSPLPCQGLGLDEETVGSYFYHALGQFLANCPEISGLEFRFEHAPLAPEFCRQAIIRAVQEHRRKISLTFAANQITADTLDLLVTAGLDCALVEEGWGSKLGLPYPKDEQEDMLLLAGYAGKITRIYQMPIPSQVPWGDPDYLAQLLPELKNAGYDSLRLMVPTISSAEGPARFGEQQETPTHWEYQRYWYPLHLFGRLAYHPQTNGAVLIRDFHRRFGEKGNDLAALYHLTGKVLPLYNTFQAATAPGPDLNTGGLLPFYLRRPSADPALFASCREYVDATLNRTELVKLTPPDIADELGRLGTEIIAKVKALQGITHNAEHYFVTEWEETLRWAKQIGRFALYHSAKIKAAIELGVFSATKDFSCLEKVLAFLKEARFSWEKIPFATRPAEQRLLLLEDEKRIATLLEEYRARGVFLIGFDFGGSPVPTSFQEINRRIFPDYYVEDGFTFVDPGTIYDPERGYGWLKAAGLQATPAPAVRLGEHDLRLTSEMEANQPFPYGNLLFSKLIWSKTPATFQLDLNPGTYQVRLTFCDRSHQPRRYGPMQIALNDQVIAPDLVVAPGQRVDLQETVDVSAGKLNITFSCRPNFNWFVSALTVHPLSPVITHTPVATCERGKPLVIRATVTGIIPIGQVILNYQTENERGYHMVIMTPVAADQFAATIPAVYLEEGEMINYYITAMDTGGKTGSLGSFDHPLTVMIRNTGAYTPAFFHFPPGPEEKTLKCTVRPASEVEKVILFYKNADNKINQVMLEQEKTEDQYGIALSCLEQLPDQGTTYRFAVKFKDGKLALFPNPLLGMAFFSLKTVADC
;
A
#
# COMPACT_ATOMS: atom_id res chain seq x y z
N MET A 1 23.91 -50.38 12.81
CA MET A 1 22.49 -50.61 13.14
C MET A 1 21.66 -50.04 12.01
N GLY A 2 20.64 -50.76 11.52
CA GLY A 2 19.72 -50.24 10.51
C GLY A 2 18.34 -50.05 11.11
N ILE A 3 17.58 -49.07 10.61
CA ILE A 3 16.21 -48.78 11.03
C ILE A 3 15.25 -49.59 10.15
N LYS A 4 14.33 -50.32 10.78
CA LYS A 4 13.24 -51.02 10.09
C LYS A 4 12.03 -50.09 9.95
N ILE A 5 11.53 -49.92 8.73
CA ILE A 5 10.34 -49.10 8.47
C ILE A 5 9.20 -49.99 8.00
N GLY A 6 8.12 -50.08 8.78
CA GLY A 6 6.89 -50.81 8.42
C GLY A 6 5.96 -49.95 7.57
N ILE A 7 5.73 -50.35 6.32
CA ILE A 7 4.77 -49.71 5.42
C ILE A 7 3.43 -50.44 5.54
N LEU A 8 2.43 -49.81 6.15
CA LEU A 8 1.16 -50.49 6.48
C LEU A 8 0.05 -50.29 5.46
N ASN A 9 0.33 -49.69 4.30
CA ASN A 9 -0.61 -49.58 3.19
C ASN A 9 -0.58 -50.89 2.37
N PRO A 10 -1.71 -51.60 2.16
CA PRO A 10 -1.74 -52.90 1.48
C PRO A 10 -1.17 -52.88 0.06
N ASP A 11 -1.49 -51.85 -0.71
CA ASP A 11 -1.02 -51.66 -2.09
C ASP A 11 0.36 -50.96 -2.15
N GLY A 12 1.02 -50.77 -1.01
CA GLY A 12 2.25 -50.01 -0.87
C GLY A 12 2.06 -48.50 -0.94
N LEU A 13 3.16 -47.79 -1.24
CA LEU A 13 3.17 -46.33 -1.40
C LEU A 13 2.83 -45.96 -2.85
N GLU A 14 2.00 -44.94 -3.07
CA GLU A 14 1.74 -44.38 -4.40
C GLU A 14 2.97 -43.67 -4.97
N SER A 15 3.00 -43.44 -6.29
CA SER A 15 4.13 -42.82 -7.02
C SER A 15 4.66 -41.54 -6.37
N SER A 16 3.76 -40.62 -5.98
CA SER A 16 4.13 -39.39 -5.28
C SER A 16 4.82 -39.67 -3.93
N THR A 17 4.29 -40.63 -3.18
CA THR A 17 4.75 -40.98 -1.83
C THR A 17 6.06 -41.79 -1.87
N GLN A 18 6.30 -42.55 -2.93
CA GLN A 18 7.57 -43.23 -3.17
C GLN A 18 8.73 -42.23 -3.34
N LYS A 19 8.51 -41.11 -4.04
CA LYS A 19 9.51 -40.04 -4.18
C LYS A 19 9.83 -39.40 -2.81
N ALA A 20 8.81 -39.09 -2.02
CA ALA A 20 9.00 -38.56 -0.67
C ALA A 20 9.72 -39.56 0.25
N PHE A 21 9.41 -40.85 0.14
CA PHE A 21 10.11 -41.91 0.86
C PHE A 21 11.57 -42.07 0.43
N ALA A 22 11.87 -41.90 -0.86
CA ALA A 22 13.24 -41.86 -1.36
C ALA A 22 14.03 -40.69 -0.73
N ALA A 23 13.43 -39.50 -0.65
CA ALA A 23 14.06 -38.35 0.02
C ALA A 23 14.35 -38.62 1.52
N LEU A 24 13.43 -39.31 2.22
CA LEU A 24 13.68 -39.76 3.59
C LEU A 24 14.83 -40.76 3.66
N ARG A 25 14.90 -41.71 2.73
CA ARG A 25 15.99 -42.68 2.64
C ARG A 25 17.34 -42.01 2.40
N ASP A 26 17.37 -41.02 1.53
CA ASP A 26 18.58 -40.28 1.22
C ASP A 26 19.05 -39.45 2.44
N ALA A 27 18.12 -38.86 3.20
CA ALA A 27 18.42 -38.16 4.45
C ALA A 27 19.08 -39.09 5.50
N PHE A 28 18.55 -40.30 5.69
CA PHE A 28 19.18 -41.29 6.58
C PHE A 28 20.52 -41.78 6.04
N ALA A 29 20.66 -41.97 4.73
CA ALA A 29 21.90 -42.39 4.10
C ALA A 29 23.01 -41.36 4.30
N GLN A 30 22.70 -40.06 4.23
CA GLN A 30 23.64 -38.97 4.55
C GLN A 30 24.14 -39.03 5.99
N GLN A 31 23.33 -39.58 6.92
CA GLN A 31 23.71 -39.84 8.30
C GLN A 31 24.37 -41.22 8.50
N ASN A 32 24.73 -41.93 7.43
CA ASN A 32 25.28 -43.28 7.44
C ASN A 32 24.37 -44.35 8.09
N ILE A 33 23.05 -44.14 8.04
CA ILE A 33 22.05 -45.07 8.60
C ILE A 33 21.37 -45.83 7.47
N LYS A 34 21.40 -47.17 7.55
CA LYS A 34 20.74 -48.04 6.58
C LYS A 34 19.26 -48.22 6.94
N ILE A 35 18.38 -48.14 5.95
CA ILE A 35 16.95 -48.42 6.11
C ILE A 35 16.61 -49.80 5.55
N GLN A 36 15.78 -50.56 6.27
CA GLN A 36 15.18 -51.80 5.80
C GLN A 36 13.65 -51.62 5.76
N PRO A 37 13.04 -51.45 4.58
CA PRO A 37 11.58 -51.39 4.47
C PRO A 37 10.97 -52.78 4.67
N CYS A 38 9.94 -52.87 5.51
CA CYS A 38 9.10 -54.04 5.70
C CYS A 38 7.74 -53.74 5.07
N LEU A 39 7.36 -54.51 4.05
CA LEU A 39 6.07 -54.36 3.37
C LEU A 39 4.92 -54.88 4.23
N TYR A 40 3.70 -54.45 3.89
CA TYR A 40 2.47 -54.78 4.60
C TYR A 40 2.27 -56.29 4.80
N THR A 41 1.80 -56.65 5.99
CA THR A 41 1.32 -57.97 6.38
C THR A 41 -0.01 -57.83 7.13
N GLU A 42 -0.85 -58.87 7.20
CA GLU A 42 -2.11 -58.83 7.98
C GLU A 42 -1.89 -58.70 9.50
N GLN A 43 -0.65 -58.88 9.95
CA GLN A 43 -0.20 -58.67 11.33
C GLN A 43 0.79 -57.51 11.39
N LEU A 44 0.92 -56.84 12.54
CA LEU A 44 1.85 -55.72 12.72
C LEU A 44 3.30 -56.25 12.70
N PRO A 45 4.16 -55.83 11.74
CA PRO A 45 5.54 -56.28 11.68
C PRO A 45 6.40 -55.63 12.78
N GLN A 46 7.50 -56.27 13.19
CA GLN A 46 8.47 -55.68 14.12
C GLN A 46 9.30 -54.60 13.39
N ALA A 47 8.94 -53.33 13.59
CA ALA A 47 9.58 -52.18 12.96
C ALA A 47 9.81 -51.05 13.97
N ASP A 48 10.86 -50.24 13.73
CA ASP A 48 11.20 -49.10 14.59
C ASP A 48 10.35 -47.85 14.25
N LEU A 49 9.88 -47.75 12.99
CA LEU A 49 9.06 -46.68 12.45
C LEU A 49 7.94 -47.23 11.58
N PHE A 50 6.70 -46.81 11.82
CA PHE A 50 5.54 -47.16 10.98
C PHE A 50 5.10 -45.97 10.13
N ILE A 51 4.85 -46.22 8.83
CA ILE A 51 4.27 -45.24 7.91
C ILE A 51 3.01 -45.80 7.24
N ALA A 52 1.94 -45.01 7.25
CA ALA A 52 0.64 -45.43 6.74
C ALA A 52 -0.31 -44.24 6.55
N SER A 53 -1.32 -44.41 5.70
CA SER A 53 -2.48 -43.51 5.63
C SER A 53 -3.75 -44.21 6.13
N TYR A 54 -4.57 -43.48 6.88
CA TYR A 54 -5.82 -44.00 7.49
C TYR A 54 -6.80 -44.48 6.42
N GLU A 55 -6.97 -43.74 5.33
CA GLU A 55 -7.86 -44.13 4.23
C GLU A 55 -7.52 -45.50 3.63
N LYS A 56 -6.22 -45.87 3.62
CA LYS A 56 -5.74 -47.05 2.91
C LYS A 56 -5.39 -48.23 3.79
N SER A 57 -4.89 -47.99 5.01
CA SER A 57 -4.44 -49.05 5.91
C SER A 57 -5.56 -49.55 6.83
N PRO A 58 -6.00 -50.82 6.70
CA PRO A 58 -7.01 -51.40 7.59
C PRO A 58 -6.50 -51.51 9.04
N ILE A 59 -5.21 -51.83 9.22
CA ILE A 59 -4.57 -51.91 10.55
C ILE A 59 -4.62 -50.56 11.24
N LEU A 60 -4.26 -49.48 10.54
CA LEU A 60 -4.32 -48.13 11.12
C LEU A 60 -5.76 -47.76 11.49
N ARG A 61 -6.76 -48.09 10.66
CA ARG A 61 -8.17 -47.83 10.98
C ARG A 61 -8.63 -48.52 12.25
N ASP A 62 -8.27 -49.80 12.43
CA ASP A 62 -8.58 -50.55 13.65
C ASP A 62 -7.90 -49.95 14.88
N LEU A 63 -6.62 -49.56 14.77
CA LEU A 63 -5.88 -48.94 15.87
C LEU A 63 -6.44 -47.57 16.26
N VAL A 64 -6.87 -46.76 15.28
CA VAL A 64 -7.51 -45.46 15.53
C VAL A 64 -8.89 -45.65 16.15
N ALA A 65 -9.68 -46.63 15.70
CA ALA A 65 -10.98 -46.96 16.30
C ALA A 65 -10.87 -47.44 17.76
N LYS A 66 -9.71 -48.01 18.13
CA LYS A 66 -9.36 -48.40 19.50
C LYS A 66 -8.68 -47.29 20.30
N GLU A 67 -8.61 -46.07 19.77
CA GLU A 67 -7.95 -44.90 20.37
C GLU A 67 -6.45 -45.10 20.66
N ALA A 68 -5.80 -46.09 20.04
CA ALA A 68 -4.39 -46.38 20.23
C ALA A 68 -3.48 -45.40 19.47
N ILE A 69 -3.97 -44.82 18.37
CA ILE A 69 -3.27 -43.81 17.56
C ILE A 69 -4.15 -42.55 17.45
N PRO A 70 -3.69 -41.38 17.93
CA PRO A 70 -4.53 -40.19 18.03
C PRO A 70 -4.55 -39.36 16.74
N ILE A 71 -4.97 -39.97 15.62
CA ILE A 71 -5.03 -39.26 14.33
C ILE A 71 -6.32 -38.44 14.20
N PRO A 72 -6.24 -37.13 13.88
CA PRO A 72 -7.45 -36.37 13.55
C PRO A 72 -8.07 -36.89 12.25
N LEU A 73 -9.38 -37.14 12.26
CA LEU A 73 -10.15 -37.58 11.08
C LEU A 73 -10.51 -36.39 10.18
N ALA A 74 -9.49 -35.73 9.65
CA ALA A 74 -9.62 -34.61 8.72
C ALA A 74 -8.64 -34.79 7.55
N PRO A 75 -9.01 -34.37 6.32
CA PRO A 75 -8.10 -34.40 5.17
C PRO A 75 -6.75 -33.77 5.49
N GLU A 76 -5.69 -34.40 4.98
CA GLU A 76 -4.30 -33.97 5.14
C GLU A 76 -3.78 -33.93 6.59
N ALA A 77 -4.53 -34.40 7.59
CA ALA A 77 -4.08 -34.45 8.98
C ALA A 77 -2.93 -35.45 9.17
N ILE A 78 -2.03 -35.14 10.11
CA ILE A 78 -0.80 -35.92 10.34
C ILE A 78 -0.56 -36.18 11.83
N VAL A 79 0.11 -37.30 12.10
CA VAL A 79 0.65 -37.65 13.42
C VAL A 79 2.07 -38.18 13.26
N ILE A 80 3.00 -37.66 14.06
CA ILE A 80 4.34 -38.21 14.26
C ILE A 80 4.54 -38.33 15.77
N GLN A 81 4.50 -39.53 16.34
CA GLN A 81 4.61 -39.71 17.77
C GLN A 81 5.13 -41.10 18.13
N GLU A 82 5.96 -41.19 19.17
CA GLU A 82 6.35 -42.46 19.77
C GLU A 82 5.19 -43.01 20.62
N LEU A 83 4.74 -44.22 20.31
CA LEU A 83 3.58 -44.85 20.95
C LEU A 83 3.86 -46.34 21.20
N ALA A 84 3.39 -46.82 22.35
CA ALA A 84 3.39 -48.23 22.70
C ALA A 84 2.08 -48.88 22.25
N VAL A 85 2.16 -49.80 21.29
CA VAL A 85 1.01 -50.55 20.76
C VAL A 85 1.33 -52.04 20.87
N ASN A 86 0.45 -52.82 21.53
CA ASN A 86 0.65 -54.26 21.77
C ASN A 86 2.03 -54.60 22.38
N ASP A 87 2.43 -53.87 23.43
CA ASP A 87 3.73 -53.99 24.12
C ASP A 87 4.98 -53.69 23.26
N HIS A 88 4.80 -53.14 22.06
CA HIS A 88 5.87 -52.68 21.19
C HIS A 88 5.90 -51.14 21.11
N ASN A 89 7.01 -50.54 21.53
CA ASN A 89 7.22 -49.10 21.42
C ASN A 89 7.87 -48.78 20.06
N ALA A 90 7.23 -47.91 19.26
CA ALA A 90 7.74 -47.51 17.94
C ALA A 90 7.35 -46.07 17.62
N LEU A 91 8.06 -45.46 16.67
CA LEU A 91 7.66 -44.17 16.12
C LEU A 91 6.55 -44.37 15.08
N TRP A 92 5.41 -43.73 15.28
CA TRP A 92 4.28 -43.75 14.35
C TRP A 92 4.25 -42.45 13.57
N ALA A 93 4.41 -42.54 12.25
CA ALA A 93 4.39 -41.41 11.34
C ALA A 93 3.27 -41.63 10.31
N CYS A 94 2.05 -41.29 10.71
CA CYS A 94 0.82 -41.61 10.00
C CYS A 94 0.09 -40.36 9.53
N ALA A 95 -0.77 -40.52 8.54
CA ALA A 95 -1.60 -39.44 8.01
C ALA A 95 -3.02 -39.91 7.71
N TYR A 96 -3.95 -38.96 7.54
CA TYR A 96 -5.33 -39.29 7.18
C TYR A 96 -5.39 -39.88 5.76
N ASP A 97 -4.81 -39.19 4.79
CA ASP A 97 -4.82 -39.53 3.36
C ASP A 97 -3.40 -39.62 2.77
N THR A 98 -3.29 -39.86 1.45
CA THR A 98 -1.99 -39.87 0.74
C THR A 98 -1.25 -38.55 0.89
N ARG A 99 -1.94 -37.41 0.79
CA ARG A 99 -1.28 -36.09 0.76
C ARG A 99 -0.71 -35.72 2.12
N GLY A 100 -1.41 -36.03 3.21
CA GLY A 100 -0.86 -35.95 4.55
C GLY A 100 0.36 -36.87 4.72
N LEU A 101 0.37 -38.06 4.10
CA LEU A 101 1.52 -38.97 4.16
C LEU A 101 2.73 -38.39 3.42
N LEU A 102 2.53 -37.66 2.31
CA LEU A 102 3.60 -36.87 1.67
C LEU A 102 4.20 -35.86 2.64
N TYR A 103 3.35 -35.11 3.36
CA TYR A 103 3.80 -34.12 4.34
C TYR A 103 4.61 -34.75 5.47
N VAL A 104 4.17 -35.89 5.98
CA VAL A 104 4.89 -36.66 7.01
C VAL A 104 6.28 -37.05 6.53
N LEU A 105 6.39 -37.68 5.35
CA LEU A 105 7.67 -38.18 4.85
C LEU A 105 8.68 -37.05 4.60
N TYR A 106 8.24 -35.94 4.00
CA TYR A 106 9.09 -34.78 3.83
C TYR A 106 9.45 -34.09 5.15
N GLU A 107 8.55 -34.11 6.14
CA GLU A 107 8.84 -33.59 7.48
C GLU A 107 9.91 -34.42 8.19
N LEU A 108 9.82 -35.75 8.16
CA LEU A 108 10.85 -36.63 8.71
C LEU A 108 12.21 -36.40 8.02
N ALA A 109 12.22 -36.29 6.69
CA ALA A 109 13.43 -36.02 5.92
C ALA A 109 14.06 -34.66 6.32
N ALA A 110 13.22 -33.62 6.47
CA ALA A 110 13.68 -32.29 6.88
C ALA A 110 14.26 -32.27 8.30
N ARG A 111 13.67 -33.01 9.26
CA ARG A 111 14.20 -33.14 10.63
C ARG A 111 15.59 -33.76 10.66
N ILE A 112 15.80 -34.83 9.89
CA ILE A 112 17.10 -35.51 9.81
C ILE A 112 18.15 -34.60 9.18
N ASN A 113 17.80 -33.88 8.11
CA ASN A 113 18.73 -33.02 7.38
C ASN A 113 19.12 -31.75 8.16
N ALA A 114 18.25 -31.21 9.01
CA ALA A 114 18.49 -29.95 9.71
C ALA A 114 19.08 -30.11 11.12
N GLN A 115 18.87 -31.25 11.78
CA GLN A 115 19.26 -31.46 13.18
C GLN A 115 20.03 -32.77 13.34
N SER A 116 19.34 -33.84 13.76
CA SER A 116 19.87 -35.19 13.97
C SER A 116 18.71 -36.19 14.15
N VAL A 117 18.97 -37.49 14.14
CA VAL A 117 17.92 -38.54 14.25
C VAL A 117 16.98 -38.40 15.48
N PRO A 118 17.44 -37.97 16.68
CA PRO A 118 16.56 -37.69 17.81
C PRO A 118 15.43 -36.68 17.50
N ALA A 119 15.61 -35.80 16.52
CA ALA A 119 14.57 -34.86 16.09
C ALA A 119 13.28 -35.56 15.63
N LEU A 120 13.38 -36.80 15.15
CA LEU A 120 12.23 -37.59 14.70
C LEU A 120 11.20 -37.85 15.80
N TYR A 121 11.63 -37.93 17.06
CA TYR A 121 10.77 -38.25 18.20
C TYR A 121 9.99 -37.05 18.75
N HIS A 122 10.19 -35.84 18.20
CA HIS A 122 9.39 -34.68 18.60
C HIS A 122 7.93 -34.89 18.16
N PRO A 123 6.99 -34.99 19.11
CA PRO A 123 5.62 -35.34 18.80
C PRO A 123 4.94 -34.22 18.00
N VAL A 124 4.17 -34.62 17.00
CA VAL A 124 3.35 -33.75 16.16
C VAL A 124 1.99 -34.40 15.96
N CYS A 125 0.93 -33.63 16.18
CA CYS A 125 -0.44 -33.98 15.80
C CYS A 125 -1.06 -32.71 15.25
N GLU A 126 -1.17 -32.63 13.92
CA GLU A 126 -1.52 -31.40 13.21
C GLU A 126 -2.59 -31.66 12.15
N ARG A 127 -3.36 -30.63 11.83
CA ARG A 127 -4.38 -30.63 10.78
C ARG A 127 -4.41 -29.27 10.08
N PRO A 128 -4.82 -29.19 8.80
CA PRO A 128 -4.91 -27.94 8.07
C PRO A 128 -5.95 -26.98 8.70
N ALA A 129 -5.56 -25.70 8.90
CA ALA A 129 -6.48 -24.62 9.29
C ALA A 129 -7.25 -24.05 8.08
N TYR A 130 -6.59 -24.03 6.91
CA TYR A 130 -7.17 -23.66 5.62
C TYR A 130 -7.19 -24.85 4.68
N LYS A 131 -8.33 -25.06 4.00
CA LYS A 131 -8.55 -26.18 3.07
C LYS A 131 -7.68 -26.02 1.83
N GLY A 132 -7.74 -24.84 1.19
CA GLY A 132 -6.90 -24.50 0.04
C GLY A 132 -5.68 -23.69 0.47
N ARG A 133 -4.50 -24.14 0.07
CA ARG A 133 -3.22 -23.44 0.26
C ARG A 133 -2.49 -23.49 -1.07
N SER A 134 -2.74 -22.48 -1.89
CA SER A 134 -2.33 -22.49 -3.29
C SER A 134 -1.35 -21.39 -3.66
N ILE A 135 -0.69 -21.58 -4.80
CA ILE A 135 0.20 -20.61 -5.43
C ILE A 135 -0.35 -20.25 -6.79
N LEU A 136 -0.21 -18.97 -7.18
CA LEU A 136 -0.53 -18.49 -8.52
C LEU A 136 0.69 -17.91 -9.21
N HIS A 137 0.91 -18.35 -10.45
CA HIS A 137 1.87 -17.76 -11.39
C HIS A 137 1.11 -17.13 -12.55
N LEU A 138 1.38 -15.85 -12.81
CA LEU A 138 0.91 -15.18 -14.01
C LEU A 138 1.93 -15.33 -15.13
N LEU A 139 1.53 -15.96 -16.24
CA LEU A 139 2.36 -16.20 -17.40
C LEU A 139 2.35 -14.98 -18.35
N PRO A 140 3.50 -14.42 -18.75
CA PRO A 140 3.56 -13.32 -19.70
C PRO A 140 3.02 -13.70 -21.08
N ALA A 141 2.27 -12.80 -21.71
CA ALA A 141 1.81 -13.00 -23.10
C ALA A 141 2.96 -13.17 -24.11
N ALA A 142 4.16 -12.67 -23.79
CA ALA A 142 5.35 -12.81 -24.62
C ALA A 142 5.85 -14.27 -24.71
N ASP A 143 5.63 -15.08 -23.67
CA ASP A 143 6.09 -16.47 -23.63
C ASP A 143 5.22 -17.36 -24.53
N LEU A 144 3.91 -17.12 -24.55
CA LEU A 144 2.97 -17.78 -25.47
C LEU A 144 3.36 -17.58 -26.93
N LYS A 145 3.82 -16.38 -27.31
CA LYS A 145 4.24 -16.04 -28.67
C LYS A 145 5.55 -16.74 -29.09
N LYS A 146 6.45 -17.02 -28.13
CA LYS A 146 7.75 -17.67 -28.39
C LYS A 146 7.67 -19.20 -28.32
N GLY A 147 6.62 -19.72 -27.71
CA GLY A 147 6.44 -21.13 -27.43
C GLY A 147 6.91 -21.48 -26.03
N LEU A 148 5.99 -22.01 -25.22
CA LEU A 148 6.22 -22.40 -23.83
C LEU A 148 7.32 -23.46 -23.73
N ASN A 149 8.12 -23.35 -22.69
CA ASN A 149 9.23 -24.28 -22.44
C ASN A 149 9.51 -24.40 -20.94
N PHE A 150 8.77 -25.25 -20.23
CA PHE A 150 8.97 -25.47 -18.80
C PHE A 150 10.12 -26.48 -18.57
N SER A 151 11.20 -26.04 -17.92
CA SER A 151 12.28 -26.94 -17.51
C SER A 151 11.77 -27.97 -16.50
N SER A 152 11.69 -29.25 -16.89
CA SER A 152 11.16 -30.30 -16.02
C SER A 152 11.93 -30.42 -14.70
N ALA A 153 13.24 -30.16 -14.69
CA ALA A 153 14.06 -30.23 -13.48
C ALA A 153 13.74 -29.10 -12.49
N SER A 154 13.62 -27.87 -12.99
CA SER A 154 13.37 -26.70 -12.14
C SER A 154 11.94 -26.70 -11.59
N TRP A 155 10.94 -26.92 -12.44
CA TRP A 155 9.53 -26.98 -12.02
C TRP A 155 9.26 -28.14 -11.07
N ARG A 156 9.91 -29.29 -11.25
CA ARG A 156 9.83 -30.40 -10.29
C ARG A 156 10.38 -29.99 -8.93
N SER A 157 11.57 -29.38 -8.93
CA SER A 157 12.19 -28.87 -7.70
C SER A 157 11.34 -27.80 -7.01
N TYR A 158 10.65 -26.96 -7.79
CA TYR A 158 9.71 -25.97 -7.29
C TYR A 158 8.46 -26.61 -6.66
N PHE A 159 7.78 -27.52 -7.35
CA PHE A 159 6.60 -28.22 -6.81
C PHE A 159 6.94 -29.06 -5.57
N GLU A 160 8.14 -29.67 -5.54
CA GLU A 160 8.63 -30.32 -4.33
C GLU A 160 8.85 -29.33 -3.18
N THR A 161 9.28 -28.10 -3.46
CA THR A 161 9.38 -27.04 -2.45
C THR A 161 7.99 -26.65 -1.92
N LEU A 162 6.98 -26.60 -2.80
CA LEU A 162 5.60 -26.34 -2.41
C LEU A 162 5.04 -27.46 -1.50
N ILE A 163 5.20 -28.72 -1.89
CA ILE A 163 4.67 -29.85 -1.10
C ILE A 163 5.40 -29.98 0.25
N LYS A 164 6.73 -29.72 0.32
CA LYS A 164 7.50 -29.67 1.58
C LYS A 164 7.00 -28.60 2.54
N ASN A 165 6.39 -27.54 2.01
CA ASN A 165 5.78 -26.47 2.78
C ASN A 165 4.25 -26.62 2.92
N ARG A 166 3.71 -27.79 2.55
CA ARG A 166 2.29 -28.16 2.71
C ARG A 166 1.31 -27.35 1.86
N PHE A 167 1.75 -26.81 0.73
CA PHE A 167 0.84 -26.34 -0.31
C PHE A 167 0.13 -27.54 -0.95
N ASN A 168 -1.07 -27.31 -1.48
CA ASN A 168 -1.86 -28.33 -2.15
C ASN A 168 -2.45 -27.91 -3.49
N GLY A 169 -2.31 -26.65 -3.90
CA GLY A 169 -2.78 -26.17 -5.20
C GLY A 169 -1.76 -25.32 -5.95
N PHE A 170 -1.79 -25.41 -7.28
CA PHE A 170 -1.00 -24.59 -8.19
C PHE A 170 -1.88 -24.08 -9.33
N THR A 171 -1.90 -22.76 -9.50
CA THR A 171 -2.64 -22.07 -10.56
C THR A 171 -1.66 -21.44 -11.54
N LEU A 172 -1.74 -21.83 -12.82
CA LEU A 172 -1.07 -21.12 -13.91
C LEU A 172 -2.09 -20.20 -14.58
N ALA A 173 -1.96 -18.89 -14.40
CA ALA A 173 -2.81 -17.90 -15.04
C ALA A 173 -2.21 -17.45 -16.37
N LEU A 174 -2.96 -17.63 -17.46
CA LEU A 174 -2.61 -17.17 -18.79
C LEU A 174 -3.13 -15.74 -19.00
N SER A 175 -2.23 -14.80 -19.31
CA SER A 175 -2.61 -13.42 -19.66
C SER A 175 -2.80 -13.28 -21.18
N ALA A 176 -3.96 -12.78 -21.59
CA ALA A 176 -4.19 -12.47 -23.00
C ALA A 176 -3.30 -11.30 -23.48
N PRO A 177 -2.71 -11.36 -24.70
CA PRO A 177 -2.17 -10.16 -25.35
C PRO A 177 -3.32 -9.22 -25.71
N SER A 178 -3.10 -7.91 -25.64
CA SER A 178 -4.13 -6.85 -25.71
C SER A 178 -4.96 -6.75 -27.01
N GLN A 179 -5.00 -7.78 -27.86
CA GLN A 179 -5.69 -7.77 -29.16
C GLN A 179 -6.27 -9.14 -29.59
N ALA A 180 -6.06 -10.24 -28.85
CA ALA A 180 -6.57 -11.57 -29.23
C ALA A 180 -6.81 -12.48 -28.00
N PRO A 181 -7.87 -13.33 -28.01
CA PRO A 181 -8.03 -14.46 -27.08
C PRO A 181 -6.77 -15.33 -26.98
N VAL A 182 -6.59 -16.03 -25.85
CA VAL A 182 -5.41 -16.89 -25.63
C VAL A 182 -5.46 -18.22 -26.40
N PHE A 183 -6.66 -18.75 -26.64
CA PHE A 183 -6.89 -20.08 -27.19
C PHE A 183 -6.15 -20.37 -28.51
N PRO A 184 -6.05 -19.41 -29.47
CA PRO A 184 -5.33 -19.63 -30.73
C PRO A 184 -3.86 -19.98 -30.57
N TYR A 185 -3.22 -19.66 -29.43
CA TYR A 185 -1.84 -20.08 -29.16
C TYR A 185 -1.70 -21.57 -28.83
N PHE A 186 -2.82 -22.29 -28.73
CA PHE A 186 -2.86 -23.70 -28.32
C PHE A 186 -3.55 -24.59 -29.36
N PHE A 187 -4.60 -24.08 -30.02
CA PHE A 187 -5.35 -24.79 -31.05
C PHE A 187 -6.33 -23.86 -31.77
N ASP A 188 -6.78 -24.30 -32.95
CA ASP A 188 -7.90 -23.71 -33.66
C ASP A 188 -9.25 -24.30 -33.19
N ILE A 189 -10.33 -23.53 -33.35
CA ILE A 189 -11.70 -23.94 -33.03
C ILE A 189 -12.47 -24.22 -34.33
N PRO A 190 -12.71 -25.50 -34.69
CA PRO A 190 -13.35 -25.86 -35.96
C PRO A 190 -14.73 -25.25 -36.17
N GLU A 191 -15.48 -25.01 -35.09
CA GLU A 191 -16.82 -24.40 -35.12
C GLU A 191 -16.79 -22.89 -35.42
N HIS A 192 -15.62 -22.26 -35.32
CA HIS A 192 -15.41 -20.82 -35.58
C HIS A 192 -14.25 -20.58 -36.56
N PRO A 193 -14.32 -21.11 -37.80
CA PRO A 193 -13.20 -21.09 -38.75
C PRO A 193 -12.89 -19.69 -39.29
N ALA A 194 -13.84 -18.76 -39.17
CA ALA A 194 -13.65 -17.35 -39.55
C ALA A 194 -12.64 -16.64 -38.64
N PHE A 195 -12.46 -17.14 -37.41
CA PHE A 195 -11.52 -16.59 -36.44
C PHE A 195 -10.14 -17.25 -36.55
N THR A 196 -9.31 -16.71 -37.44
CA THR A 196 -7.91 -17.12 -37.60
C THR A 196 -6.99 -15.92 -37.38
N PRO A 197 -6.43 -15.73 -36.18
CA PRO A 197 -5.46 -14.67 -35.96
C PRO A 197 -4.25 -14.90 -36.87
N ARG A 198 -3.90 -13.88 -37.65
CA ARG A 198 -2.73 -13.94 -38.53
C ARG A 198 -1.47 -14.20 -37.68
N CYS A 199 -0.60 -15.10 -38.16
CA CYS A 199 0.75 -15.35 -37.63
C CYS A 199 0.90 -16.35 -36.45
N ILE A 200 0.02 -17.33 -36.29
CA ILE A 200 0.24 -18.48 -35.38
C ILE A 200 0.41 -19.76 -36.21
N THR A 201 1.39 -20.60 -35.86
CA THR A 201 1.70 -21.85 -36.56
C THR A 201 1.24 -23.07 -35.78
N ASP A 202 0.89 -24.15 -36.47
CA ASP A 202 0.53 -25.45 -35.87
C ASP A 202 1.65 -25.98 -34.96
N GLU A 203 2.91 -25.75 -35.32
CA GLU A 203 4.08 -26.10 -34.51
C GLU A 203 4.09 -25.37 -33.16
N LEU A 204 3.75 -24.08 -33.15
CA LEU A 204 3.67 -23.28 -31.94
C LEU A 204 2.50 -23.74 -31.04
N GLN A 205 1.35 -24.01 -31.65
CA GLN A 205 0.17 -24.55 -30.97
C GLN A 205 0.47 -25.89 -30.30
N ALA A 206 1.04 -26.84 -31.06
CA ALA A 206 1.42 -28.16 -30.56
C ALA A 206 2.44 -28.06 -29.42
N LYS A 207 3.46 -27.20 -29.56
CA LYS A 207 4.47 -26.96 -28.54
C LYS A 207 3.86 -26.41 -27.24
N ASN A 208 3.01 -25.39 -27.34
CA ASN A 208 2.36 -24.78 -26.18
C ASN A 208 1.43 -25.77 -25.46
N MET A 209 0.66 -26.54 -26.24
CA MET A 209 -0.23 -27.56 -25.72
C MET A 209 0.54 -28.68 -25.01
N GLN A 210 1.62 -29.19 -25.61
CA GLN A 210 2.43 -30.23 -24.98
C GLN A 210 3.06 -29.73 -23.67
N ALA A 211 3.65 -28.54 -23.67
CA ALA A 211 4.25 -27.95 -22.48
C ALA A 211 3.23 -27.79 -21.33
N LEU A 212 1.98 -27.42 -21.64
CA LEU A 212 0.92 -27.30 -20.64
C LEU A 212 0.54 -28.66 -20.04
N LYS A 213 0.44 -29.71 -20.87
CA LYS A 213 0.17 -31.08 -20.39
C LYS A 213 1.29 -31.59 -19.50
N ASP A 214 2.54 -31.46 -19.95
CA ASP A 214 3.72 -31.88 -19.19
C ASP A 214 3.78 -31.21 -17.81
N LEU A 215 3.41 -29.93 -17.73
CA LEU A 215 3.35 -29.19 -16.47
C LEU A 215 2.21 -29.68 -15.57
N GLY A 216 1.02 -29.93 -16.14
CA GLY A 216 -0.13 -30.48 -15.42
C GLY A 216 0.16 -31.87 -14.84
N GLU A 217 0.75 -32.76 -15.65
CA GLU A 217 1.19 -34.09 -15.22
C GLU A 217 2.20 -33.99 -14.08
N LEU A 218 3.17 -33.09 -14.20
CA LEU A 218 4.18 -32.86 -13.18
C LEU A 218 3.58 -32.36 -11.84
N ALA A 219 2.58 -31.48 -11.91
CA ALA A 219 1.88 -30.97 -10.72
C ALA A 219 1.15 -32.11 -9.98
N VAL A 220 0.35 -32.90 -10.72
CA VAL A 220 -0.40 -34.03 -10.19
C VAL A 220 0.54 -35.11 -9.64
N GLU A 221 1.60 -35.46 -10.35
CA GLU A 221 2.63 -36.41 -9.89
C GLU A 221 3.28 -36.01 -8.56
N THR A 222 3.39 -34.70 -8.31
CA THR A 222 4.00 -34.15 -7.09
C THR A 222 2.99 -34.02 -5.94
N GLY A 223 1.70 -34.22 -6.23
CA GLY A 223 0.60 -34.18 -5.25
C GLY A 223 -0.13 -32.84 -5.15
N LEU A 224 0.01 -31.97 -6.16
CA LEU A 224 -0.65 -30.66 -6.24
C LEU A 224 -1.89 -30.71 -7.14
N ASP A 225 -2.93 -29.97 -6.76
CA ASP A 225 -4.10 -29.73 -7.60
C ASP A 225 -3.76 -28.66 -8.65
N PHE A 226 -3.88 -29.01 -9.94
CA PHE A 226 -3.56 -28.10 -11.04
C PHE A 226 -4.79 -27.31 -11.50
N GLN A 227 -4.68 -25.98 -11.48
CA GLN A 227 -5.69 -25.06 -11.95
C GLN A 227 -5.16 -24.20 -13.11
N LEU A 228 -6.02 -23.93 -14.09
CA LEU A 228 -5.71 -23.07 -15.23
C LEU A 228 -6.52 -21.78 -15.15
N GLY A 229 -5.82 -20.65 -15.13
CA GLY A 229 -6.44 -19.32 -15.08
C GLY A 229 -6.44 -18.62 -16.43
N PHE A 230 -7.48 -17.83 -16.66
CA PHE A 230 -7.66 -17.00 -17.84
C PHE A 230 -7.83 -15.54 -17.37
N TRP A 231 -6.78 -14.72 -17.49
CA TRP A 231 -6.78 -13.30 -17.10
C TRP A 231 -6.85 -12.34 -18.30
N HIS A 232 -7.62 -11.25 -18.13
CA HIS A 232 -7.90 -10.21 -19.15
C HIS A 232 -8.75 -10.69 -20.34
N PHE A 233 -9.79 -11.49 -20.06
CA PHE A 233 -10.66 -12.05 -21.10
C PHE A 233 -11.94 -11.22 -21.33
N TYR A 234 -12.45 -11.26 -22.56
CA TYR A 234 -13.67 -10.55 -22.93
C TYR A 234 -14.90 -11.37 -22.55
N SER A 235 -15.79 -10.77 -21.75
CA SER A 235 -17.02 -11.36 -21.20
C SER A 235 -18.28 -11.06 -22.03
N GLY A 236 -18.11 -10.66 -23.29
CA GLY A 236 -19.20 -10.35 -24.22
C GLY A 236 -19.55 -8.86 -24.41
N HIS A 237 -18.82 -7.93 -23.76
CA HIS A 237 -19.04 -6.47 -23.91
C HIS A 237 -18.18 -5.84 -25.01
N SER A 238 -18.75 -4.94 -25.82
CA SER A 238 -18.07 -4.10 -26.84
C SER A 238 -17.32 -2.90 -26.24
N PRO A 239 -16.20 -2.45 -26.86
CA PRO A 239 -15.60 -2.98 -28.08
C PRO A 239 -14.71 -4.21 -27.82
N LEU A 240 -14.90 -5.25 -28.64
CA LEU A 240 -13.96 -6.36 -28.71
C LEU A 240 -12.75 -5.91 -29.54
N PRO A 241 -11.50 -6.06 -29.06
CA PRO A 241 -10.31 -5.59 -29.78
C PRO A 241 -10.07 -6.37 -31.09
N CYS A 242 -10.74 -7.50 -31.27
CA CYS A 242 -10.72 -8.34 -32.46
C CYS A 242 -11.90 -8.08 -33.43
N GLN A 243 -12.63 -6.98 -33.29
CA GLN A 243 -13.64 -6.56 -34.26
C GLN A 243 -13.01 -6.51 -35.68
N GLY A 244 -13.49 -7.39 -36.57
CA GLY A 244 -12.97 -7.57 -37.93
C GLY A 244 -12.17 -8.86 -38.17
N LEU A 245 -11.92 -9.68 -37.14
CA LEU A 245 -11.28 -11.00 -37.24
C LEU A 245 -12.28 -12.17 -37.15
N GLY A 246 -13.59 -11.92 -37.19
CA GLY A 246 -14.62 -12.98 -37.18
C GLY A 246 -15.18 -13.36 -35.81
N LEU A 247 -14.88 -12.60 -34.75
CA LEU A 247 -15.58 -12.66 -33.46
C LEU A 247 -16.31 -11.35 -33.19
N ASP A 248 -17.54 -11.47 -32.70
CA ASP A 248 -18.44 -10.38 -32.29
C ASP A 248 -19.18 -10.77 -30.98
N GLU A 249 -20.06 -9.88 -30.50
CA GLU A 249 -20.82 -10.10 -29.26
C GLU A 249 -21.72 -11.34 -29.31
N GLU A 250 -22.19 -11.75 -30.48
CA GLU A 250 -23.07 -12.92 -30.65
C GLU A 250 -22.26 -14.24 -30.68
N THR A 251 -21.07 -14.21 -31.27
CA THR A 251 -20.24 -15.41 -31.50
C THR A 251 -19.24 -15.70 -30.39
N VAL A 252 -18.81 -14.68 -29.63
CA VAL A 252 -17.78 -14.82 -28.59
C VAL A 252 -18.13 -15.84 -27.49
N GLY A 253 -19.40 -15.92 -27.09
CA GLY A 253 -19.85 -16.90 -26.09
C GLY A 253 -19.73 -18.34 -26.58
N SER A 254 -20.14 -18.61 -27.82
CA SER A 254 -20.00 -19.92 -28.46
C SER A 254 -18.54 -20.29 -28.66
N TYR A 255 -17.71 -19.35 -29.11
CA TYR A 255 -16.27 -19.57 -29.26
C TYR A 255 -15.61 -20.00 -27.94
N PHE A 256 -15.93 -19.28 -26.86
CA PHE A 256 -15.38 -19.57 -25.53
C PHE A 256 -15.83 -20.93 -24.99
N TYR A 257 -17.11 -21.29 -25.19
CA TYR A 257 -17.65 -22.62 -24.85
C TYR A 257 -16.85 -23.75 -25.51
N HIS A 258 -16.68 -23.71 -26.84
CA HIS A 258 -15.94 -24.74 -27.57
C HIS A 258 -14.46 -24.78 -27.16
N ALA A 259 -13.84 -23.62 -26.98
CA ALA A 259 -12.44 -23.53 -26.60
C ALA A 259 -12.16 -24.07 -25.19
N LEU A 260 -13.04 -23.80 -24.23
CA LEU A 260 -12.95 -24.40 -22.89
C LEU A 260 -13.11 -25.92 -22.93
N GLY A 261 -14.10 -26.42 -23.67
CA GLY A 261 -14.32 -27.86 -23.83
C GLY A 261 -13.09 -28.57 -24.42
N GLN A 262 -12.46 -27.96 -25.42
CA GLN A 262 -11.25 -28.49 -26.04
C GLN A 262 -10.04 -28.50 -25.10
N PHE A 263 -9.87 -27.48 -24.26
CA PHE A 263 -8.83 -27.48 -23.21
C PHE A 263 -9.03 -28.62 -22.21
N LEU A 264 -10.25 -28.78 -21.71
CA LEU A 264 -10.60 -29.82 -20.74
C LEU A 264 -10.51 -31.23 -21.34
N ALA A 265 -10.72 -31.38 -22.64
CA ALA A 265 -10.50 -32.65 -23.32
C ALA A 265 -9.00 -32.94 -23.51
N ASN A 266 -8.19 -31.93 -23.84
CA ASN A 266 -6.78 -32.09 -24.15
C ASN A 266 -5.88 -32.23 -22.91
N CYS A 267 -6.25 -31.65 -21.77
CA CYS A 267 -5.46 -31.66 -20.53
C CYS A 267 -6.34 -32.15 -19.35
N PRO A 268 -6.42 -33.47 -19.13
CA PRO A 268 -7.23 -34.07 -18.07
C PRO A 268 -6.70 -33.83 -16.65
N GLU A 269 -5.50 -33.28 -16.50
CA GLU A 269 -4.89 -32.90 -15.22
C GLU A 269 -5.50 -31.62 -14.65
N ILE A 270 -6.19 -30.82 -15.47
CA ILE A 270 -6.89 -29.62 -15.02
C ILE A 270 -8.04 -30.03 -14.10
N SER A 271 -7.95 -29.59 -12.85
CA SER A 271 -8.92 -29.80 -11.77
C SER A 271 -9.75 -28.56 -11.43
N GLY A 272 -9.33 -27.39 -11.91
CA GLY A 272 -10.06 -26.14 -11.71
C GLY A 272 -9.74 -25.08 -12.77
N LEU A 273 -10.68 -24.17 -12.98
CA LEU A 273 -10.58 -23.04 -13.90
C LEU A 273 -10.74 -21.73 -13.12
N GLU A 274 -9.94 -20.73 -13.48
CA GLU A 274 -10.07 -19.38 -12.94
C GLU A 274 -10.31 -18.35 -14.05
N PHE A 275 -11.15 -17.36 -13.78
CA PHE A 275 -11.45 -16.29 -14.72
C PHE A 275 -11.28 -14.91 -14.12
N ARG A 276 -10.60 -14.04 -14.88
CA ARG A 276 -10.61 -12.58 -14.71
C ARG A 276 -10.86 -11.91 -16.05
N PHE A 277 -11.81 -10.99 -16.06
CA PHE A 277 -12.29 -10.35 -17.27
C PHE A 277 -11.71 -8.95 -17.45
N GLU A 278 -11.52 -8.55 -18.70
CA GLU A 278 -11.09 -7.20 -19.07
C GLU A 278 -12.21 -6.19 -18.81
N HIS A 279 -13.45 -6.58 -19.11
CA HIS A 279 -14.65 -5.82 -18.80
C HIS A 279 -15.47 -6.55 -17.73
N ALA A 280 -15.68 -5.88 -16.61
CA ALA A 280 -16.48 -6.34 -15.48
C ALA A 280 -17.76 -5.48 -15.35
N PRO A 281 -18.86 -6.02 -14.81
CA PRO A 281 -19.00 -7.39 -14.31
C PRO A 281 -19.25 -8.43 -15.42
N LEU A 282 -19.06 -9.71 -15.09
CA LEU A 282 -19.40 -10.86 -15.95
C LEU A 282 -20.90 -10.88 -16.26
N ALA A 283 -21.26 -10.98 -17.53
CA ALA A 283 -22.64 -11.13 -17.95
C ALA A 283 -23.21 -12.51 -17.52
N PRO A 284 -24.37 -12.58 -16.82
CA PRO A 284 -24.95 -13.84 -16.37
C PRO A 284 -25.21 -14.84 -17.49
N GLU A 285 -25.69 -14.37 -18.65
CA GLU A 285 -25.99 -15.25 -19.78
C GLU A 285 -24.72 -15.83 -20.42
N PHE A 286 -23.65 -15.04 -20.50
CA PHE A 286 -22.34 -15.52 -20.94
C PHE A 286 -21.82 -16.61 -19.97
N CYS A 287 -21.93 -16.39 -18.66
CA CYS A 287 -21.55 -17.39 -17.65
C CYS A 287 -22.31 -18.71 -17.84
N ARG A 288 -23.64 -18.64 -18.02
CA ARG A 288 -24.51 -19.80 -18.25
C ARG A 288 -24.11 -20.55 -19.51
N GLN A 289 -24.05 -19.86 -20.66
CA GLN A 289 -23.90 -20.49 -21.97
C GLN A 289 -22.47 -20.95 -22.25
N ALA A 290 -21.47 -20.17 -21.81
CA ALA A 290 -20.07 -20.43 -22.14
C ALA A 290 -19.33 -21.26 -21.08
N ILE A 291 -19.50 -20.91 -19.80
CA ILE A 291 -18.67 -21.46 -18.72
C ILE A 291 -19.37 -22.64 -18.03
N ILE A 292 -20.56 -22.43 -17.47
CA ILE A 292 -21.31 -23.45 -16.72
C ILE A 292 -21.57 -24.66 -17.62
N ARG A 293 -22.08 -24.41 -18.83
CA ARG A 293 -22.37 -25.46 -19.80
C ARG A 293 -21.13 -26.27 -20.18
N ALA A 294 -20.02 -25.62 -20.49
CA ALA A 294 -18.77 -26.31 -20.83
C ALA A 294 -18.31 -27.24 -19.70
N VAL A 295 -18.39 -26.79 -18.45
CA VAL A 295 -17.99 -27.60 -17.29
C VAL A 295 -18.95 -28.76 -17.03
N GLN A 296 -20.27 -28.54 -17.06
CA GLN A 296 -21.27 -29.57 -16.76
C GLN A 296 -21.28 -30.72 -17.77
N GLU A 297 -20.95 -30.45 -19.03
CA GLU A 297 -20.90 -31.48 -20.08
C GLU A 297 -19.68 -32.42 -19.93
N HIS A 298 -18.67 -32.06 -19.13
CA HIS A 298 -17.56 -32.94 -18.77
C HIS A 298 -17.85 -33.75 -17.50
N ARG A 299 -17.61 -35.07 -17.55
CA ARG A 299 -17.88 -36.00 -16.43
C ARG A 299 -16.96 -35.84 -15.20
N ARG A 300 -16.00 -34.91 -15.24
CA ARG A 300 -15.01 -34.67 -14.17
C ARG A 300 -15.48 -33.50 -13.31
N LYS A 301 -15.26 -33.58 -12.00
CA LYS A 301 -15.51 -32.43 -11.11
C LYS A 301 -14.42 -31.38 -11.35
N ILE A 302 -14.82 -30.20 -11.82
CA ILE A 302 -13.93 -29.07 -12.08
C ILE A 302 -14.42 -27.89 -11.25
N SER A 303 -13.54 -27.34 -10.42
CA SER A 303 -13.87 -26.15 -9.62
C SER A 303 -13.79 -24.87 -10.45
N LEU A 304 -14.68 -23.92 -10.23
CA LEU A 304 -14.67 -22.61 -10.88
C LEU A 304 -14.25 -21.52 -9.89
N THR A 305 -13.30 -20.66 -10.27
CA THR A 305 -12.84 -19.53 -9.46
C THR A 305 -13.03 -18.21 -10.21
N PHE A 306 -13.56 -17.20 -9.54
CA PHE A 306 -13.75 -15.85 -10.11
C PHE A 306 -13.26 -14.76 -9.16
N ALA A 307 -12.85 -13.61 -9.70
CA ALA A 307 -12.57 -12.42 -8.89
C ALA A 307 -13.87 -11.86 -8.29
N ALA A 308 -13.91 -11.62 -6.97
CA ALA A 308 -15.12 -11.21 -6.26
C ALA A 308 -15.71 -9.91 -6.84
N ASN A 309 -14.87 -8.91 -7.08
CA ASN A 309 -15.24 -7.61 -7.65
C ASN A 309 -15.69 -7.62 -9.12
N GLN A 310 -15.74 -8.79 -9.78
CA GLN A 310 -16.16 -8.93 -11.17
C GLN A 310 -17.47 -9.72 -11.33
N ILE A 311 -18.10 -10.14 -10.23
CA ILE A 311 -19.26 -11.04 -10.23
C ILE A 311 -20.47 -10.37 -9.58
N THR A 312 -21.66 -10.66 -10.11
CA THR A 312 -22.95 -10.17 -9.59
C THR A 312 -23.70 -11.25 -8.82
N ALA A 313 -24.65 -10.85 -7.97
CA ALA A 313 -25.53 -11.79 -7.25
C ALA A 313 -26.26 -12.75 -8.20
N ASP A 314 -26.79 -12.25 -9.33
CA ASP A 314 -27.42 -13.09 -10.35
C ASP A 314 -26.50 -14.20 -10.86
N THR A 315 -25.22 -13.87 -11.08
CA THR A 315 -24.22 -14.86 -11.53
C THR A 315 -23.94 -15.89 -10.45
N LEU A 316 -23.89 -15.48 -9.18
CA LEU A 316 -23.72 -16.40 -8.05
C LEU A 316 -24.90 -17.37 -7.91
N ASP A 317 -26.13 -16.88 -8.07
CA ASP A 317 -27.32 -17.73 -8.06
C ASP A 317 -27.29 -18.80 -9.16
N LEU A 318 -26.79 -18.44 -10.35
CA LEU A 318 -26.59 -19.41 -11.44
C LEU A 318 -25.59 -20.50 -11.08
N LEU A 319 -24.44 -20.12 -10.55
CA LEU A 319 -23.38 -21.05 -10.15
C LEU A 319 -23.84 -22.02 -9.06
N VAL A 320 -24.52 -21.49 -8.03
CA VAL A 320 -25.06 -22.28 -6.93
C VAL A 320 -26.17 -23.22 -7.40
N THR A 321 -27.09 -22.73 -8.23
CA THR A 321 -28.19 -23.55 -8.79
C THR A 321 -27.66 -24.68 -9.68
N ALA A 322 -26.55 -24.44 -10.39
CA ALA A 322 -25.88 -25.43 -11.22
C ALA A 322 -25.17 -26.54 -10.41
N GLY A 323 -25.03 -26.37 -9.08
CA GLY A 323 -24.38 -27.34 -8.19
C GLY A 323 -22.88 -27.50 -8.42
N LEU A 324 -22.23 -26.49 -9.00
CA LEU A 324 -20.80 -26.49 -9.29
C LEU A 324 -19.98 -26.08 -8.06
N ASP A 325 -18.80 -26.68 -7.90
CA ASP A 325 -17.84 -26.24 -6.88
C ASP A 325 -17.26 -24.89 -7.28
N CYS A 326 -17.57 -23.85 -6.51
CA CYS A 326 -17.29 -22.47 -6.87
C CYS A 326 -16.53 -21.76 -5.76
N ALA A 327 -15.57 -20.94 -6.18
CA ALA A 327 -14.75 -20.13 -5.31
C ALA A 327 -14.67 -18.68 -5.79
N LEU A 328 -14.52 -17.77 -4.85
CA LEU A 328 -14.27 -16.36 -5.13
C LEU A 328 -12.94 -15.93 -4.53
N VAL A 329 -12.17 -15.19 -5.32
CA VAL A 329 -10.89 -14.64 -4.91
C VAL A 329 -11.01 -13.14 -4.61
N GLU A 330 -10.55 -12.76 -3.42
CA GLU A 330 -10.48 -11.38 -2.95
C GLU A 330 -9.01 -10.96 -2.84
N GLU A 331 -8.67 -9.82 -3.44
CA GLU A 331 -7.31 -9.29 -3.46
C GLU A 331 -7.12 -8.32 -2.29
N GLY A 332 -6.81 -8.84 -1.10
CA GLY A 332 -6.88 -8.08 0.16
C GLY A 332 -6.43 -6.62 0.11
N TRP A 333 -5.18 -6.36 -0.30
CA TRP A 333 -4.64 -5.00 -0.50
C TRP A 333 -4.28 -4.72 -1.97
N GLY A 334 -5.02 -5.34 -2.89
CA GLY A 334 -4.76 -5.31 -4.33
C GLY A 334 -3.42 -5.98 -4.70
N SER A 335 -2.63 -5.30 -5.54
CA SER A 335 -1.32 -5.79 -6.00
C SER A 335 -0.17 -5.62 -4.99
N LYS A 336 -0.45 -5.11 -3.79
CA LYS A 336 0.54 -4.80 -2.76
C LYS A 336 0.22 -5.50 -1.44
N LEU A 337 1.21 -5.65 -0.57
CA LEU A 337 1.00 -6.02 0.83
C LEU A 337 0.66 -4.77 1.63
N GLY A 338 -0.50 -4.75 2.29
CA GLY A 338 -0.82 -3.80 3.37
C GLY A 338 -0.58 -4.42 4.74
N LEU A 339 -1.13 -3.82 5.80
CA LEU A 339 -1.03 -4.33 7.18
C LEU A 339 -1.81 -5.66 7.38
N PRO A 340 -1.51 -6.46 8.43
CA PRO A 340 -2.00 -7.84 8.58
C PRO A 340 -3.46 -7.93 9.09
N TYR A 341 -4.35 -7.18 8.46
CA TYR A 341 -5.79 -7.30 8.61
C TYR A 341 -6.45 -7.17 7.22
N PRO A 342 -7.63 -7.79 7.00
CA PRO A 342 -8.37 -7.60 5.75
C PRO A 342 -8.83 -6.15 5.63
N LYS A 343 -8.68 -5.57 4.43
CA LYS A 343 -9.20 -4.24 4.14
C LYS A 343 -10.73 -4.26 4.20
N ASP A 344 -11.33 -3.22 4.74
CA ASP A 344 -12.78 -3.09 4.87
C ASP A 344 -13.42 -2.74 3.51
N GLU A 345 -13.58 -3.74 2.63
CA GLU A 345 -14.24 -3.59 1.33
C GLU A 345 -15.71 -4.05 1.42
N GLN A 346 -16.57 -3.09 1.74
CA GLN A 346 -17.93 -3.29 2.26
C GLN A 346 -18.93 -3.87 1.24
N GLU A 347 -18.75 -3.58 -0.05
CA GLU A 347 -19.69 -4.01 -1.11
C GLU A 347 -19.57 -5.51 -1.40
N ASP A 348 -18.34 -6.05 -1.43
CA ASP A 348 -18.08 -7.46 -1.71
C ASP A 348 -18.55 -8.37 -0.55
N MET A 349 -18.36 -7.96 0.71
CA MET A 349 -18.77 -8.77 1.87
C MET A 349 -20.29 -8.92 2.01
N LEU A 350 -21.07 -7.86 1.71
CA LEU A 350 -22.54 -7.92 1.78
C LEU A 350 -23.13 -8.84 0.72
N LEU A 351 -22.57 -8.83 -0.49
CA LEU A 351 -22.96 -9.72 -1.58
C LEU A 351 -22.77 -11.19 -1.20
N LEU A 352 -21.73 -11.50 -0.41
CA LEU A 352 -21.32 -12.87 -0.10
C LEU A 352 -22.03 -13.50 1.10
N ALA A 353 -22.63 -12.70 1.98
CA ALA A 353 -23.29 -13.20 3.19
C ALA A 353 -24.40 -14.22 2.89
N GLY A 354 -25.16 -14.05 1.80
CA GLY A 354 -26.22 -14.98 1.37
C GLY A 354 -25.72 -16.34 0.84
N TYR A 355 -24.41 -16.47 0.62
CA TYR A 355 -23.78 -17.65 0.00
C TYR A 355 -22.81 -18.37 0.92
N ALA A 356 -22.81 -18.04 2.22
CA ALA A 356 -21.98 -18.69 3.22
C ALA A 356 -22.13 -20.22 3.18
N GLY A 357 -21.00 -20.93 3.14
CA GLY A 357 -20.95 -22.40 3.06
C GLY A 357 -21.31 -23.00 1.69
N LYS A 358 -21.78 -22.19 0.72
CA LYS A 358 -22.04 -22.63 -0.66
C LYS A 358 -20.91 -22.27 -1.61
N ILE A 359 -20.16 -21.21 -1.30
CA ILE A 359 -19.05 -20.70 -2.11
C ILE A 359 -17.80 -20.63 -1.24
N THR A 360 -16.69 -21.16 -1.76
CA THR A 360 -15.38 -21.08 -1.09
C THR A 360 -14.81 -19.66 -1.24
N ARG A 361 -14.41 -19.03 -0.13
CA ARG A 361 -13.70 -17.74 -0.19
C ARG A 361 -12.20 -17.95 -0.15
N ILE A 362 -11.49 -17.31 -1.08
CA ILE A 362 -10.03 -17.33 -1.23
C ILE A 362 -9.48 -15.94 -0.95
N TYR A 363 -8.63 -15.82 0.07
CA TYR A 363 -7.85 -14.59 0.27
C TYR A 363 -6.54 -14.66 -0.51
N GLN A 364 -6.33 -13.73 -1.45
CA GLN A 364 -5.11 -13.66 -2.26
C GLN A 364 -4.16 -12.59 -1.74
N MET A 365 -2.88 -12.95 -1.63
CA MET A 365 -1.83 -12.07 -1.16
C MET A 365 -0.59 -12.13 -2.07
N PRO A 366 -0.01 -10.98 -2.49
CA PRO A 366 1.21 -10.98 -3.29
C PRO A 366 2.47 -11.19 -2.45
N ILE A 367 3.51 -11.77 -3.07
CA ILE A 367 4.89 -11.70 -2.54
C ILE A 367 5.59 -10.47 -3.18
N PRO A 368 6.22 -9.59 -2.40
CA PRO A 368 7.00 -8.48 -2.94
C PRO A 368 8.07 -8.96 -3.93
N SER A 369 8.06 -8.38 -5.13
CA SER A 369 8.76 -8.93 -6.29
C SER A 369 10.27 -8.71 -6.30
N GLN A 370 10.74 -7.72 -5.55
CA GLN A 370 12.13 -7.27 -5.63
C GLN A 370 12.93 -7.43 -4.35
N VAL A 371 12.30 -7.84 -3.25
CA VAL A 371 12.95 -7.91 -1.94
C VAL A 371 12.59 -9.21 -1.23
N PRO A 372 13.55 -9.87 -0.56
CA PRO A 372 13.21 -10.94 0.36
C PRO A 372 12.25 -10.40 1.42
N TRP A 373 11.13 -11.09 1.61
CA TRP A 373 10.12 -10.74 2.61
C TRP A 373 9.88 -11.94 3.51
N GLY A 374 9.53 -11.71 4.77
CA GLY A 374 9.16 -12.79 5.67
C GLY A 374 8.95 -12.26 7.07
N ASP A 375 7.69 -12.19 7.49
CA ASP A 375 7.31 -11.80 8.83
C ASP A 375 6.34 -12.84 9.43
N PRO A 376 6.78 -13.66 10.40
CA PRO A 376 5.89 -14.63 11.04
C PRO A 376 4.78 -13.94 11.85
N ASP A 377 5.04 -12.77 12.45
CA ASP A 377 4.06 -12.04 13.26
C ASP A 377 2.92 -11.52 12.39
N TYR A 378 3.25 -11.06 11.17
CA TYR A 378 2.27 -10.65 10.17
C TYR A 378 1.24 -11.76 9.91
N LEU A 379 1.70 -12.99 9.67
CA LEU A 379 0.80 -14.12 9.42
C LEU A 379 0.09 -14.60 10.69
N ALA A 380 0.77 -14.59 11.84
CA ALA A 380 0.16 -14.94 13.11
C ALA A 380 -1.03 -14.04 13.46
N GLN A 381 -0.98 -12.77 13.03
CA GLN A 381 -2.07 -11.79 13.19
C GLN A 381 -3.13 -11.92 12.11
N LEU A 382 -2.73 -12.02 10.84
CA LEU A 382 -3.66 -12.03 9.70
C LEU A 382 -4.52 -13.29 9.66
N LEU A 383 -3.94 -14.47 9.89
CA LEU A 383 -4.65 -15.75 9.67
C LEU A 383 -5.90 -15.88 10.57
N PRO A 384 -5.85 -15.66 11.90
CA PRO A 384 -7.06 -15.69 12.72
C PRO A 384 -8.16 -14.74 12.23
N GLU A 385 -7.80 -13.51 11.82
CA GLU A 385 -8.73 -12.53 11.27
C GLU A 385 -9.40 -13.02 9.99
N LEU A 386 -8.62 -13.58 9.06
CA LEU A 386 -9.17 -14.16 7.83
C LEU A 386 -10.08 -15.37 8.14
N LYS A 387 -9.72 -16.20 9.11
CA LYS A 387 -10.56 -17.34 9.48
C LYS A 387 -11.89 -16.88 10.07
N ASN A 388 -11.87 -15.86 10.92
CA ASN A 388 -13.06 -15.23 11.49
C ASN A 388 -13.92 -14.54 10.41
N ALA A 389 -13.28 -13.98 9.38
CA ALA A 389 -13.96 -13.40 8.21
C ALA A 389 -14.54 -14.46 7.26
N GLY A 390 -14.38 -15.76 7.54
CA GLY A 390 -14.98 -16.84 6.75
C GLY A 390 -14.18 -17.26 5.51
N TYR A 391 -12.88 -16.92 5.42
CA TYR A 391 -12.02 -17.46 4.38
C TYR A 391 -11.64 -18.91 4.67
N ASP A 392 -11.86 -19.78 3.69
CA ASP A 392 -11.56 -21.21 3.76
C ASP A 392 -10.23 -21.58 3.10
N SER A 393 -9.76 -20.71 2.21
CA SER A 393 -8.59 -20.94 1.38
C SER A 393 -7.73 -19.68 1.27
N LEU A 394 -6.43 -19.88 1.09
CA LEU A 394 -5.46 -18.80 0.90
C LEU A 394 -4.64 -19.05 -0.35
N ARG A 395 -4.27 -17.97 -1.02
CA ARG A 395 -3.46 -18.01 -2.23
C ARG A 395 -2.33 -17.00 -2.20
N LEU A 396 -1.12 -17.47 -2.47
CA LEU A 396 0.02 -16.59 -2.70
C LEU A 396 0.21 -16.33 -4.19
N MET A 397 0.26 -15.07 -4.59
CA MET A 397 0.70 -14.66 -5.92
C MET A 397 2.20 -14.41 -5.89
N VAL A 398 2.96 -15.22 -6.63
CA VAL A 398 4.41 -15.05 -6.69
C VAL A 398 4.81 -14.22 -7.91
N PRO A 399 5.97 -13.56 -7.89
CA PRO A 399 6.43 -12.75 -9.02
C PRO A 399 6.55 -13.60 -10.27
N THR A 400 6.16 -13.02 -11.42
CA THR A 400 6.14 -13.72 -12.70
C THR A 400 7.52 -14.28 -13.05
N ILE A 401 7.59 -15.61 -13.16
CA ILE A 401 8.76 -16.33 -13.69
C ILE A 401 8.47 -16.62 -15.18
N SER A 402 9.42 -16.32 -16.07
CA SER A 402 9.27 -16.68 -17.49
C SER A 402 9.20 -18.19 -17.65
N SER A 403 8.46 -18.69 -18.64
CA SER A 403 8.41 -20.14 -18.93
C SER A 403 9.81 -20.69 -19.18
N ALA A 404 10.67 -19.93 -19.88
CA ALA A 404 12.06 -20.28 -20.14
C ALA A 404 12.96 -19.86 -18.97
N GLU A 405 12.95 -20.64 -17.89
CA GLU A 405 13.86 -20.42 -16.76
C GLU A 405 15.32 -20.55 -17.21
N GLY A 406 16.06 -19.44 -17.13
CA GLY A 406 17.52 -19.45 -17.09
C GLY A 406 18.00 -19.53 -15.63
N PRO A 407 19.28 -19.88 -15.39
CA PRO A 407 19.87 -19.85 -14.05
C PRO A 407 19.69 -18.46 -13.41
N ALA A 408 19.50 -18.44 -12.08
CA ALA A 408 19.32 -17.20 -11.33
C ALA A 408 20.49 -16.23 -11.60
N ARG A 409 20.17 -14.98 -11.98
CA ARG A 409 21.19 -13.94 -12.19
C ARG A 409 21.54 -13.33 -10.83
N PHE A 410 22.31 -14.05 -10.04
CA PHE A 410 22.96 -13.51 -8.86
C PHE A 410 24.23 -12.76 -9.28
N GLY A 411 24.12 -11.44 -9.44
CA GLY A 411 25.24 -10.58 -9.82
C GLY A 411 25.70 -10.73 -11.28
N GLU A 412 26.33 -9.68 -11.79
CA GLU A 412 27.08 -9.72 -13.04
C GLU A 412 28.41 -10.45 -12.79
N GLN A 413 28.43 -11.78 -12.85
CA GLN A 413 29.58 -12.55 -13.34
C GLN A 413 29.22 -14.04 -13.51
N GLN A 414 29.81 -14.60 -14.56
CA GLN A 414 29.63 -15.96 -15.06
C GLN A 414 30.01 -17.05 -14.05
N GLU A 415 29.40 -18.22 -14.26
CA GLU A 415 29.83 -19.57 -13.83
C GLU A 415 29.52 -20.00 -12.38
N THR A 416 28.28 -20.43 -12.14
CA THR A 416 27.95 -21.86 -11.87
C THR A 416 26.43 -22.07 -11.82
N PRO A 417 25.84 -22.93 -12.68
CA PRO A 417 24.41 -23.22 -12.65
C PRO A 417 24.11 -24.28 -11.58
N THR A 418 23.72 -23.85 -10.37
CA THR A 418 23.19 -24.77 -9.34
C THR A 418 21.88 -24.30 -8.71
N HIS A 419 21.39 -23.09 -9.00
CA HIS A 419 20.25 -22.48 -8.28
C HIS A 419 19.27 -21.73 -9.21
N TRP A 420 17.97 -21.84 -8.89
CA TRP A 420 16.83 -21.32 -9.66
C TRP A 420 16.24 -20.06 -9.01
N GLU A 421 15.65 -19.16 -9.81
CA GLU A 421 15.11 -17.86 -9.33
C GLU A 421 14.09 -18.02 -8.19
N TYR A 422 13.20 -19.03 -8.28
CA TYR A 422 12.17 -19.25 -7.27
C TYR A 422 12.74 -19.47 -5.86
N GLN A 423 13.98 -19.98 -5.75
CA GLN A 423 14.61 -20.31 -4.47
C GLN A 423 14.87 -19.06 -3.64
N ARG A 424 14.89 -17.86 -4.24
CA ARG A 424 14.92 -16.58 -3.53
C ARG A 424 13.69 -16.37 -2.63
N TYR A 425 12.54 -16.95 -2.99
CA TYR A 425 11.27 -16.81 -2.27
C TYR A 425 11.03 -17.96 -1.28
N TRP A 426 12.05 -18.74 -0.92
CA TRP A 426 11.89 -19.92 -0.06
C TRP A 426 11.24 -19.59 1.28
N TYR A 427 11.61 -18.47 1.92
CA TYR A 427 11.13 -18.13 3.25
C TYR A 427 9.66 -17.67 3.29
N PRO A 428 9.19 -16.77 2.39
CA PRO A 428 7.76 -16.50 2.27
C PRO A 428 6.91 -17.76 2.05
N LEU A 429 7.37 -18.66 1.17
CA LEU A 429 6.70 -19.94 0.90
C LEU A 429 6.68 -20.82 2.15
N HIS A 430 7.79 -20.88 2.88
CA HIS A 430 7.92 -21.63 4.12
C HIS A 430 6.95 -21.13 5.20
N LEU A 431 6.96 -19.82 5.47
CA LEU A 431 6.11 -19.20 6.47
C LEU A 431 4.63 -19.40 6.14
N PHE A 432 4.21 -19.03 4.92
CA PHE A 432 2.81 -19.10 4.53
C PHE A 432 2.29 -20.53 4.53
N GLY A 433 3.00 -21.46 3.88
CA GLY A 433 2.55 -22.84 3.79
C GLY A 433 2.43 -23.51 5.16
N ARG A 434 3.41 -23.29 6.05
CA ARG A 434 3.42 -23.88 7.41
C ARG A 434 2.35 -23.28 8.31
N LEU A 435 2.23 -21.94 8.35
CA LEU A 435 1.26 -21.27 9.22
C LEU A 435 -0.18 -21.39 8.70
N ALA A 436 -0.40 -21.40 7.38
CA ALA A 436 -1.72 -21.68 6.79
C ALA A 436 -2.17 -23.13 7.02
N TYR A 437 -1.22 -24.07 7.06
CA TYR A 437 -1.54 -25.44 7.45
C TYR A 437 -1.80 -25.53 8.96
N HIS A 438 -0.89 -25.08 9.81
CA HIS A 438 -1.06 -25.13 11.26
C HIS A 438 -0.58 -23.82 11.92
N PRO A 439 -1.49 -22.91 12.30
CA PRO A 439 -1.12 -21.61 12.86
C PRO A 439 -0.28 -21.70 14.14
N GLN A 440 -0.40 -22.79 14.90
CA GLN A 440 0.40 -23.04 16.10
C GLN A 440 1.75 -23.73 15.81
N THR A 441 2.20 -23.75 14.55
CA THR A 441 3.51 -24.32 14.16
C THR A 441 4.61 -23.74 15.04
N ASN A 442 5.42 -24.62 15.63
CA ASN A 442 6.51 -24.22 16.53
C ASN A 442 7.54 -23.32 15.81
N GLY A 443 7.96 -22.23 16.46
CA GLY A 443 8.96 -21.30 15.92
C GLY A 443 10.28 -21.96 15.52
N ALA A 444 10.69 -23.05 16.17
CA ALA A 444 11.85 -23.85 15.78
C ALA A 444 11.73 -24.42 14.35
N VAL A 445 10.52 -24.77 13.90
CA VAL A 445 10.27 -25.20 12.52
C VAL A 445 10.46 -24.04 11.56
N LEU A 446 10.00 -22.84 11.91
CA LEU A 446 10.05 -21.65 11.06
C LEU A 446 11.48 -21.12 10.84
N ILE A 447 12.38 -21.34 11.79
CA ILE A 447 13.78 -20.87 11.72
C ILE A 447 14.79 -21.96 11.33
N ARG A 448 14.41 -23.25 11.30
CA ARG A 448 15.35 -24.36 11.08
C ARG A 448 16.15 -24.24 9.78
N ASP A 449 15.52 -23.74 8.73
CA ASP A 449 16.18 -23.59 7.43
C ASP A 449 17.21 -22.45 7.44
N PHE A 450 17.04 -21.43 8.30
CA PHE A 450 18.10 -20.45 8.52
C PHE A 450 19.31 -21.07 9.22
N HIS A 451 19.10 -21.94 10.21
CA HIS A 451 20.20 -22.67 10.84
C HIS A 451 20.92 -23.59 9.86
N ARG A 452 20.16 -24.34 9.07
CA ARG A 452 20.72 -25.24 8.06
C ARG A 452 21.54 -24.50 7.01
N ARG A 453 21.10 -23.32 6.57
CA ARG A 453 21.78 -22.52 5.53
C ARG A 453 22.95 -21.69 6.08
N PHE A 454 22.81 -21.08 7.26
CA PHE A 454 23.70 -20.02 7.74
C PHE A 454 24.32 -20.29 9.12
N GLY A 455 24.04 -21.45 9.72
CA GLY A 455 24.48 -21.81 11.08
C GLY A 455 23.73 -21.03 12.17
N GLU A 456 24.31 -20.92 13.37
CA GLU A 456 23.68 -20.25 14.53
C GLU A 456 23.29 -18.79 14.25
N LYS A 457 24.06 -18.10 13.38
CA LYS A 457 23.79 -16.72 12.95
C LYS A 457 22.59 -16.60 12.01
N GLY A 458 22.00 -17.71 11.57
CA GLY A 458 20.74 -17.71 10.83
C GLY A 458 19.59 -17.04 11.59
N ASN A 459 19.58 -17.11 12.92
CA ASN A 459 18.59 -16.39 13.75
C ASN A 459 18.63 -14.88 13.55
N ASP A 460 19.83 -14.34 13.39
CA ASP A 460 19.99 -12.91 13.13
C ASP A 460 19.43 -12.53 11.77
N LEU A 461 19.57 -13.39 10.76
CA LEU A 461 18.97 -13.17 9.45
C LEU A 461 17.45 -13.27 9.52
N ALA A 462 16.89 -14.27 10.23
CA ALA A 462 15.45 -14.38 10.45
C ALA A 462 14.87 -13.11 11.13
N ALA A 463 15.55 -12.59 12.15
CA ALA A 463 15.16 -11.34 12.80
C ALA A 463 15.28 -10.12 11.86
N LEU A 464 16.22 -10.14 10.90
CA LEU A 464 16.31 -9.09 9.87
C LEU A 464 15.15 -9.18 8.88
N TYR A 465 14.77 -10.38 8.43
CA TYR A 465 13.58 -10.62 7.62
C TYR A 465 12.34 -10.05 8.31
N HIS A 466 12.15 -10.38 9.58
CA HIS A 466 11.05 -9.87 10.40
C HIS A 466 10.98 -8.34 10.42
N LEU A 467 12.10 -7.65 10.67
CA LEU A 467 12.14 -6.17 10.65
C LEU A 467 11.82 -5.59 9.26
N THR A 468 12.46 -6.13 8.21
CA THR A 468 12.23 -5.67 6.84
C THR A 468 10.81 -5.92 6.35
N GLY A 469 10.18 -6.99 6.85
CA GLY A 469 8.84 -7.42 6.49
C GLY A 469 7.76 -6.40 6.85
N LYS A 470 8.01 -5.51 7.82
CA LYS A 470 7.07 -4.50 8.32
C LYS A 470 7.01 -3.23 7.47
N VAL A 471 8.08 -2.92 6.73
CA VAL A 471 8.23 -1.60 6.06
C VAL A 471 7.25 -1.42 4.90
N LEU A 472 7.17 -2.39 3.98
CA LEU A 472 6.29 -2.29 2.81
C LEU A 472 4.80 -2.34 3.20
N PRO A 473 4.32 -3.27 4.06
CA PRO A 473 2.98 -3.24 4.63
C PRO A 473 2.55 -1.88 5.18
N LEU A 474 3.41 -1.27 6.01
CA LEU A 474 3.12 0.02 6.61
C LEU A 474 3.05 1.13 5.56
N TYR A 475 4.02 1.20 4.65
CA TYR A 475 4.05 2.20 3.60
C TYR A 475 2.83 2.11 2.66
N ASN A 476 2.50 0.91 2.19
CA ASN A 476 1.40 0.69 1.25
C ASN A 476 0.02 0.93 1.89
N THR A 477 -0.09 0.80 3.22
CA THR A 477 -1.32 1.15 3.94
C THR A 477 -1.45 2.66 4.10
N PHE A 478 -0.34 3.34 4.43
CA PHE A 478 -0.31 4.79 4.58
C PHE A 478 -0.49 5.55 3.26
N GLN A 479 0.07 5.05 2.15
CA GLN A 479 -0.01 5.69 0.82
C GLN A 479 -0.71 4.78 -0.19
N ALA A 480 -1.88 5.21 -0.67
CA ALA A 480 -2.62 4.45 -1.68
C ALA A 480 -1.84 4.33 -2.99
N ALA A 481 -1.79 3.12 -3.56
CA ALA A 481 -1.25 2.90 -4.89
C ALA A 481 -2.12 3.63 -5.94
N THR A 482 -1.50 4.45 -6.79
CA THR A 482 -2.22 5.26 -7.80
C THR A 482 -2.16 4.66 -9.19
N ALA A 483 -1.17 3.81 -9.43
CA ALA A 483 -1.00 3.01 -10.63
C ALA A 483 -0.18 1.75 -10.27
N PRO A 484 -0.28 0.66 -11.04
CA PRO A 484 0.65 -0.46 -10.91
C PRO A 484 2.09 0.05 -11.03
N GLY A 485 2.99 -0.35 -10.15
CA GLY A 485 4.35 0.21 -10.08
C GLY A 485 5.30 -0.63 -9.24
N PRO A 486 6.62 -0.35 -9.29
CA PRO A 486 7.58 -1.05 -8.46
C PRO A 486 7.27 -0.89 -6.98
N ASP A 487 7.63 -1.89 -6.17
CA ASP A 487 7.47 -1.83 -4.70
C ASP A 487 8.22 -0.64 -4.12
N LEU A 488 9.45 -0.40 -4.59
CA LEU A 488 10.23 0.78 -4.25
C LEU A 488 9.90 1.94 -5.19
N ASN A 489 9.30 2.99 -4.63
CA ASN A 489 8.91 4.21 -5.35
C ASN A 489 9.12 5.47 -4.50
N THR A 490 9.19 6.62 -5.16
CA THR A 490 9.37 7.92 -4.50
C THR A 490 8.06 8.48 -3.93
N GLY A 491 6.91 7.98 -4.41
CA GLY A 491 5.58 8.48 -4.07
C GLY A 491 5.17 9.75 -4.85
N GLY A 492 5.85 10.05 -5.96
CA GLY A 492 5.66 11.27 -6.75
C GLY A 492 6.32 12.52 -6.17
N LEU A 493 6.08 13.68 -6.76
CA LEU A 493 6.56 14.97 -6.25
C LEU A 493 5.88 15.33 -4.92
N LEU A 494 6.55 16.12 -4.10
CA LEU A 494 6.11 16.48 -2.75
C LEU A 494 4.70 17.09 -2.69
N PRO A 495 4.28 18.02 -3.57
CA PRO A 495 2.91 18.55 -3.56
C PRO A 495 1.84 17.49 -3.90
N PHE A 496 2.20 16.51 -4.73
CA PHE A 496 1.35 15.36 -5.05
C PHE A 496 1.31 14.37 -3.89
N TYR A 497 2.47 14.07 -3.28
CA TYR A 497 2.60 13.21 -2.09
C TYR A 497 1.77 13.72 -0.91
N LEU A 498 1.75 15.04 -0.68
CA LEU A 498 0.94 15.71 0.34
C LEU A 498 -0.56 15.43 0.19
N ARG A 499 -1.06 15.36 -1.05
CA ARG A 499 -2.49 15.24 -1.37
C ARG A 499 -2.93 13.79 -1.64
N ARG A 500 -1.99 12.86 -1.67
CA ARG A 500 -2.28 11.45 -1.92
C ARG A 500 -3.06 10.87 -0.73
N PRO A 501 -4.18 10.17 -0.98
CA PRO A 501 -4.97 9.57 0.10
C PRO A 501 -4.27 8.34 0.68
N SER A 502 -4.63 7.98 1.90
CA SER A 502 -4.24 6.70 2.49
C SER A 502 -5.03 5.54 1.89
N ALA A 503 -4.42 4.34 1.86
CA ALA A 503 -5.10 3.14 1.36
C ALA A 503 -6.21 2.68 2.33
N ASP A 504 -6.09 3.06 3.60
CA ASP A 504 -7.08 2.86 4.66
C ASP A 504 -7.41 4.19 5.36
N PRO A 505 -8.26 5.04 4.74
CA PRO A 505 -8.59 6.36 5.28
C PRO A 505 -9.43 6.30 6.56
N ALA A 506 -9.95 5.13 6.96
CA ALA A 506 -10.68 4.97 8.22
C ALA A 506 -9.74 4.96 9.43
N LEU A 507 -8.53 4.39 9.26
CA LEU A 507 -7.54 4.24 10.32
C LEU A 507 -6.36 5.21 10.19
N PHE A 508 -6.02 5.65 8.97
CA PHE A 508 -4.85 6.49 8.68
C PHE A 508 -5.28 7.87 8.15
N ALA A 509 -4.70 8.92 8.71
CA ALA A 509 -4.87 10.26 8.18
C ALA A 509 -3.85 10.53 7.05
N SER A 510 -4.30 11.19 5.99
CA SER A 510 -3.38 11.72 4.98
C SER A 510 -2.57 12.90 5.52
N CYS A 511 -1.46 13.25 4.85
CA CYS A 511 -0.68 14.46 5.19
C CYS A 511 -1.54 15.73 5.16
N ARG A 512 -2.39 15.89 4.14
CA ARG A 512 -3.27 17.05 4.01
C ARG A 512 -4.29 17.12 5.14
N GLU A 513 -4.97 16.01 5.43
CA GLU A 513 -5.95 15.90 6.51
C GLU A 513 -5.33 16.25 7.87
N TYR A 514 -4.12 15.75 8.14
CA TYR A 514 -3.39 16.07 9.37
C TYR A 514 -3.08 17.56 9.51
N VAL A 515 -2.59 18.19 8.45
CA VAL A 515 -2.29 19.63 8.45
C VAL A 515 -3.56 20.44 8.69
N ASP A 516 -4.62 20.14 7.93
CA ASP A 516 -5.90 20.87 8.06
C ASP A 516 -6.47 20.72 9.47
N ALA A 517 -6.43 19.52 10.06
CA ALA A 517 -6.91 19.30 11.40
C ALA A 517 -6.06 19.99 12.48
N THR A 518 -4.73 19.96 12.32
CA THR A 518 -3.80 20.60 13.26
C THR A 518 -4.02 22.11 13.28
N LEU A 519 -4.17 22.74 12.11
CA LEU A 519 -4.38 24.18 12.00
C LEU A 519 -5.78 24.61 12.47
N ASN A 520 -6.80 23.80 12.18
CA ASN A 520 -8.18 24.04 12.64
C ASN A 520 -8.44 23.59 14.08
N ARG A 521 -7.45 22.97 14.74
CA ARG A 521 -7.54 22.41 16.10
C ARG A 521 -8.65 21.37 16.23
N THR A 522 -8.88 20.59 15.20
CA THR A 522 -9.84 19.47 15.23
C THR A 522 -9.14 18.18 15.64
N GLU A 523 -9.84 17.34 16.40
CA GLU A 523 -9.30 16.05 16.83
C GLU A 523 -9.30 15.06 15.65
N LEU A 524 -8.16 14.40 15.43
CA LEU A 524 -8.04 13.29 14.48
C LEU A 524 -7.97 11.96 15.24
N VAL A 525 -9.00 11.14 15.07
CA VAL A 525 -9.07 9.80 15.68
C VAL A 525 -8.53 8.73 14.71
N LYS A 526 -7.30 8.98 14.22
CA LYS A 526 -6.59 8.19 13.21
C LYS A 526 -5.10 8.17 13.56
N LEU A 527 -4.37 7.18 13.04
CA LEU A 527 -2.90 7.23 13.03
C LEU A 527 -2.45 8.40 12.18
N THR A 528 -1.55 9.21 12.74
CA THR A 528 -1.15 10.48 12.13
C THR A 528 0.11 10.31 11.28
N PRO A 529 0.32 11.13 10.23
CA PRO A 529 1.54 11.11 9.44
C PRO A 529 2.84 11.24 10.27
N PRO A 530 2.93 12.05 11.36
CA PRO A 530 4.05 11.99 12.28
C PRO A 530 4.30 10.60 12.90
N ASP A 531 3.26 9.90 13.38
CA ASP A 531 3.40 8.55 13.93
C ASP A 531 3.99 7.57 12.90
N ILE A 532 3.53 7.67 11.64
CA ILE A 532 4.02 6.85 10.54
C ILE A 532 5.46 7.19 10.19
N ALA A 533 5.79 8.48 10.14
CA ALA A 533 7.15 8.94 9.86
C ALA A 533 8.13 8.47 10.93
N ASP A 534 7.73 8.47 12.20
CA ASP A 534 8.58 8.04 13.30
C ASP A 534 8.74 6.51 13.33
N GLU A 535 7.68 5.75 13.06
CA GLU A 535 7.78 4.29 12.95
C GLU A 535 8.64 3.83 11.76
N LEU A 536 8.47 4.45 10.58
CA LEU A 536 9.37 4.21 9.44
C LEU A 536 10.82 4.63 9.75
N GLY A 537 11.00 5.73 10.49
CA GLY A 537 12.32 6.19 10.94
C GLY A 537 12.99 5.19 11.89
N ARG A 538 12.22 4.65 12.85
CA ARG A 538 12.66 3.63 13.80
C ARG A 538 13.06 2.33 13.08
N LEU A 539 12.14 1.77 12.27
CA LEU A 539 12.39 0.57 11.47
C LEU A 539 13.61 0.74 10.56
N GLY A 540 13.69 1.87 9.85
CA GLY A 540 14.83 2.16 8.98
C GLY A 540 16.16 2.22 9.71
N THR A 541 16.18 2.85 10.90
CA THR A 541 17.39 2.95 11.73
C THR A 541 17.82 1.59 12.28
N GLU A 542 16.87 0.81 12.81
CA GLU A 542 17.13 -0.53 13.35
C GLU A 542 17.64 -1.50 12.28
N ILE A 543 17.01 -1.50 11.10
CA ILE A 543 17.43 -2.32 9.96
C ILE A 543 18.87 -1.98 9.56
N ILE A 544 19.20 -0.68 9.42
CA ILE A 544 20.56 -0.24 9.04
C ILE A 544 21.59 -0.62 10.12
N ALA A 545 21.24 -0.50 11.40
CA ALA A 545 22.10 -0.91 12.50
C ALA A 545 22.34 -2.43 12.48
N LYS A 546 21.28 -3.23 12.28
CA LYS A 546 21.37 -4.70 12.23
C LYS A 546 22.16 -5.18 11.01
N VAL A 547 21.96 -4.58 9.85
CA VAL A 547 22.79 -4.86 8.66
C VAL A 547 24.26 -4.59 8.97
N LYS A 548 24.59 -3.45 9.59
CA LYS A 548 25.98 -3.11 9.95
C LYS A 548 26.58 -4.13 10.92
N ALA A 549 25.80 -4.64 11.87
CA ALA A 549 26.25 -5.66 12.83
C ALA A 549 26.50 -7.03 12.17
N LEU A 550 25.82 -7.33 11.07
CA LEU A 550 25.95 -8.60 10.34
C LEU A 550 26.95 -8.55 9.18
N GLN A 551 27.42 -7.35 8.81
CA GLN A 551 28.45 -7.17 7.80
C GLN A 551 29.80 -7.71 8.28
N GLY A 552 30.49 -8.45 7.40
CA GLY A 552 31.83 -8.96 7.68
C GLY A 552 31.87 -10.26 8.51
N ILE A 553 30.72 -10.86 8.84
CA ILE A 553 30.67 -12.21 9.41
C ILE A 553 31.11 -13.21 8.33
N THR A 554 32.16 -13.98 8.63
CA THR A 554 32.61 -15.08 7.76
C THR A 554 31.84 -16.35 8.11
N HIS A 555 31.17 -16.95 7.13
CA HIS A 555 30.43 -18.19 7.31
C HIS A 555 31.24 -19.36 6.74
N ASN A 556 31.36 -20.45 7.49
CA ASN A 556 31.81 -21.75 6.97
C ASN A 556 30.65 -22.46 6.25
N ALA A 557 29.98 -21.75 5.33
CA ALA A 557 28.88 -22.27 4.54
C ALA A 557 29.32 -22.49 3.09
N GLU A 558 28.54 -23.24 2.33
CA GLU A 558 28.73 -23.35 0.89
C GLU A 558 28.72 -21.96 0.25
N HIS A 559 29.51 -21.76 -0.82
CA HIS A 559 29.68 -20.46 -1.48
C HIS A 559 28.34 -19.78 -1.81
N TYR A 560 27.34 -20.56 -2.21
CA TYR A 560 26.00 -20.05 -2.49
C TYR A 560 25.32 -19.39 -1.27
N PHE A 561 25.38 -20.00 -0.08
CA PHE A 561 24.75 -19.42 1.11
C PHE A 561 25.48 -18.15 1.58
N VAL A 562 26.80 -18.05 1.34
CA VAL A 562 27.53 -16.80 1.57
C VAL A 562 27.00 -15.69 0.65
N THR A 563 26.78 -16.00 -0.62
CA THR A 563 26.17 -15.06 -1.57
C THR A 563 24.75 -14.67 -1.13
N GLU A 564 23.89 -15.64 -0.79
CA GLU A 564 22.53 -15.39 -0.31
C GLU A 564 22.51 -14.46 0.93
N TRP A 565 23.45 -14.67 1.86
CA TRP A 565 23.62 -13.81 3.03
C TRP A 565 23.95 -12.36 2.65
N GLU A 566 25.00 -12.17 1.84
CA GLU A 566 25.44 -10.84 1.41
C GLU A 566 24.36 -10.08 0.64
N GLU A 567 23.63 -10.78 -0.22
CA GLU A 567 22.50 -10.22 -0.95
C GLU A 567 21.36 -9.83 -0.03
N THR A 568 21.00 -10.68 0.93
CA THR A 568 19.96 -10.37 1.91
C THR A 568 20.31 -9.12 2.70
N LEU A 569 21.57 -8.97 3.13
CA LEU A 569 22.04 -7.74 3.78
C LEU A 569 21.96 -6.53 2.85
N ARG A 570 22.28 -6.69 1.56
CA ARG A 570 22.16 -5.63 0.55
C ARG A 570 20.69 -5.19 0.37
N TRP A 571 19.75 -6.14 0.30
CA TRP A 571 18.32 -5.86 0.18
C TRP A 571 17.74 -5.22 1.45
N ALA A 572 18.07 -5.76 2.62
CA ALA A 572 17.65 -5.19 3.89
C ALA A 572 18.14 -3.74 4.04
N LYS A 573 19.38 -3.45 3.64
CA LYS A 573 19.91 -2.07 3.62
C LYS A 573 19.07 -1.15 2.73
N GLN A 574 18.60 -1.62 1.58
CA GLN A 574 17.75 -0.84 0.68
C GLN A 574 16.38 -0.56 1.31
N ILE A 575 15.75 -1.57 1.92
CA ILE A 575 14.47 -1.40 2.63
C ILE A 575 14.62 -0.43 3.80
N GLY A 576 15.71 -0.52 4.58
CA GLY A 576 15.99 0.44 5.64
C GLY A 576 16.16 1.87 5.11
N ARG A 577 16.81 2.05 3.95
CA ARG A 577 16.94 3.37 3.28
C ARG A 577 15.60 3.88 2.74
N PHE A 578 14.78 3.00 2.22
CA PHE A 578 13.42 3.32 1.75
C PHE A 578 12.54 3.82 2.90
N ALA A 579 12.59 3.17 4.06
CA ALA A 579 11.88 3.61 5.26
C ALA A 579 12.34 5.00 5.73
N LEU A 580 13.66 5.23 5.79
CA LEU A 580 14.23 6.55 6.15
C LEU A 580 13.87 7.63 5.13
N TYR A 581 13.82 7.29 3.84
CA TYR A 581 13.39 8.21 2.79
C TYR A 581 11.96 8.69 3.01
N HIS A 582 11.02 7.77 3.20
CA HIS A 582 9.61 8.11 3.39
C HIS A 582 9.36 8.80 4.74
N SER A 583 10.11 8.46 5.79
CA SER A 583 10.10 9.21 7.06
C SER A 583 10.39 10.70 6.86
N ALA A 584 11.49 11.04 6.17
CA ALA A 584 11.83 12.44 5.88
C ALA A 584 10.86 13.09 4.90
N LYS A 585 10.36 12.35 3.90
CA LYS A 585 9.42 12.87 2.91
C LYS A 585 8.04 13.21 3.50
N ILE A 586 7.55 12.42 4.44
CA ILE A 586 6.32 12.73 5.18
C ILE A 586 6.50 14.04 5.97
N LYS A 587 7.63 14.20 6.66
CA LYS A 587 7.96 15.43 7.41
C LYS A 587 8.02 16.66 6.48
N ALA A 588 8.63 16.51 5.30
CA ALA A 588 8.61 17.54 4.26
C ALA A 588 7.18 17.86 3.77
N ALA A 589 6.33 16.86 3.58
CA ALA A 589 4.98 17.06 3.08
C ALA A 589 4.11 17.83 4.08
N ILE A 590 4.22 17.51 5.36
CA ILE A 590 3.52 18.23 6.45
C ILE A 590 3.93 19.71 6.45
N GLU A 591 5.22 20.01 6.44
CA GLU A 591 5.72 21.40 6.45
C GLU A 591 5.31 22.16 5.17
N LEU A 592 5.25 21.50 4.01
CA LEU A 592 4.71 22.09 2.79
C LEU A 592 3.21 22.42 2.94
N GLY A 593 2.43 21.51 3.54
CA GLY A 593 1.01 21.77 3.80
C GLY A 593 0.81 22.96 4.75
N VAL A 594 1.62 23.04 5.82
CA VAL A 594 1.59 24.17 6.75
C VAL A 594 1.93 25.48 6.03
N PHE A 595 2.94 25.48 5.16
CA PHE A 595 3.24 26.63 4.31
C PHE A 595 2.04 27.02 3.42
N SER A 596 1.42 26.05 2.73
CA SER A 596 0.28 26.31 1.86
C SER A 596 -0.90 26.96 2.61
N ALA A 597 -1.06 26.70 3.90
CA ALA A 597 -2.11 27.32 4.71
C ALA A 597 -1.70 28.66 5.37
N THR A 598 -0.46 28.78 5.86
CA THR A 598 -0.01 29.91 6.70
C THR A 598 0.76 30.99 5.95
N LYS A 599 1.31 30.66 4.77
CA LYS A 599 2.26 31.48 4.00
C LYS A 599 3.55 31.83 4.75
N ASP A 600 3.85 31.12 5.83
CA ASP A 600 5.12 31.20 6.54
C ASP A 600 6.19 30.46 5.73
N PHE A 601 6.94 31.18 4.88
CA PHE A 601 7.93 30.56 3.99
C PHE A 601 9.16 30.02 4.72
N SER A 602 9.29 30.23 6.05
CA SER A 602 10.29 29.51 6.85
C SER A 602 10.04 27.99 6.82
N CYS A 603 8.80 27.56 6.64
CA CYS A 603 8.45 26.15 6.42
C CYS A 603 9.13 25.58 5.17
N LEU A 604 9.27 26.36 4.08
CA LEU A 604 9.93 25.90 2.86
C LEU A 604 11.43 25.60 3.08
N GLU A 605 12.08 26.29 4.03
CA GLU A 605 13.47 25.98 4.41
C GLU A 605 13.57 24.61 5.09
N LYS A 606 12.63 24.30 5.99
CA LYS A 606 12.53 22.97 6.61
C LYS A 606 12.21 21.90 5.58
N VAL A 607 11.30 22.18 4.65
CA VAL A 607 10.99 21.28 3.52
C VAL A 607 12.26 20.94 2.76
N LEU A 608 13.08 21.93 2.40
CA LEU A 608 14.36 21.68 1.72
C LEU A 608 15.34 20.84 2.57
N ALA A 609 15.38 21.04 3.88
CA ALA A 609 16.22 20.24 4.77
C ALA A 609 15.77 18.76 4.76
N PHE A 610 14.48 18.50 4.96
CA PHE A 610 13.93 17.15 4.92
C PHE A 610 14.04 16.48 3.54
N LEU A 611 13.85 17.23 2.44
CA LEU A 611 14.07 16.70 1.09
C LEU A 611 15.53 16.30 0.85
N LYS A 612 16.50 17.04 1.39
CA LYS A 612 17.92 16.65 1.32
C LYS A 612 18.20 15.37 2.11
N GLU A 613 17.61 15.20 3.29
CA GLU A 613 17.69 13.96 4.08
C GLU A 613 17.07 12.77 3.34
N ALA A 614 15.90 12.99 2.73
CA ALA A 614 15.22 12.02 1.89
C ALA A 614 16.14 11.63 0.72
N ARG A 615 16.61 12.60 -0.08
CA ARG A 615 17.53 12.34 -1.21
C ARG A 615 18.76 11.56 -0.76
N PHE A 616 19.39 11.93 0.36
CA PHE A 616 20.56 11.22 0.87
C PHE A 616 20.28 9.74 1.17
N SER A 617 19.11 9.42 1.74
CA SER A 617 18.69 8.05 1.97
C SER A 617 18.41 7.33 0.66
N TRP A 618 17.69 7.98 -0.26
CA TRP A 618 17.33 7.41 -1.55
C TRP A 618 18.55 7.14 -2.42
N GLU A 619 19.47 8.09 -2.60
CA GLU A 619 20.64 7.97 -3.48
C GLU A 619 21.56 6.79 -3.11
N LYS A 620 21.51 6.33 -1.85
CA LYS A 620 22.22 5.13 -1.36
C LYS A 620 21.57 3.79 -1.75
N ILE A 621 20.36 3.81 -2.29
CA ILE A 621 19.73 2.64 -2.93
C ILE A 621 20.39 2.46 -4.31
N PRO A 622 20.92 1.26 -4.65
CA PRO A 622 21.59 1.02 -5.93
C PRO A 622 20.71 1.38 -7.15
N PHE A 623 21.36 1.88 -8.20
CA PHE A 623 20.65 2.24 -9.44
C PHE A 623 19.96 1.05 -10.10
N ALA A 624 20.56 -0.15 -10.07
CA ALA A 624 19.96 -1.37 -10.61
C ALA A 624 18.62 -1.77 -9.96
N THR A 625 18.34 -1.26 -8.75
CA THR A 625 17.15 -1.60 -7.95
C THR A 625 16.06 -0.52 -7.98
N ARG A 626 16.24 0.53 -8.80
CA ARG A 626 15.26 1.60 -9.00
C ARG A 626 15.22 2.03 -10.46
N PRO A 627 14.07 2.43 -11.00
CA PRO A 627 14.03 3.11 -12.29
C PRO A 627 14.89 4.38 -12.27
N ALA A 628 15.77 4.52 -13.27
CA ALA A 628 16.68 5.66 -13.43
C ALA A 628 15.96 7.01 -13.33
N GLU A 629 14.79 7.06 -13.95
CA GLU A 629 13.93 8.22 -14.11
C GLU A 629 13.36 8.72 -12.78
N GLN A 630 13.22 7.86 -11.76
CA GLN A 630 12.73 8.28 -10.44
C GLN A 630 13.66 9.28 -9.75
N ARG A 631 14.95 9.32 -10.11
CA ARG A 631 15.88 10.35 -9.61
C ARG A 631 15.46 11.75 -10.07
N LEU A 632 14.80 11.87 -11.23
CA LEU A 632 14.33 13.15 -11.75
C LEU A 632 13.33 13.80 -10.78
N LEU A 633 12.39 13.03 -10.24
CA LEU A 633 11.37 13.52 -9.31
C LEU A 633 12.00 14.14 -8.04
N LEU A 634 13.08 13.55 -7.52
CA LEU A 634 13.77 14.06 -6.32
C LEU A 634 14.47 15.40 -6.57
N LEU A 635 15.13 15.53 -7.73
CA LEU A 635 15.83 16.75 -8.09
C LEU A 635 14.82 17.85 -8.45
N GLU A 636 13.69 17.48 -9.06
CA GLU A 636 12.59 18.38 -9.35
C GLU A 636 11.93 18.90 -8.07
N ASP A 637 11.71 18.06 -7.04
CA ASP A 637 11.19 18.50 -5.73
C ASP A 637 12.08 19.58 -5.11
N GLU A 638 13.38 19.32 -4.96
CA GLU A 638 14.30 20.29 -4.37
C GLU A 638 14.35 21.59 -5.18
N LYS A 639 14.41 21.49 -6.52
CA LYS A 639 14.43 22.66 -7.40
C LYS A 639 13.14 23.46 -7.31
N ARG A 640 11.99 22.78 -7.27
CA ARG A 640 10.66 23.40 -7.18
C ARG A 640 10.51 24.17 -5.88
N ILE A 641 10.84 23.55 -4.75
CA ILE A 641 10.73 24.19 -3.45
C ILE A 641 11.74 25.33 -3.32
N ALA A 642 12.98 25.18 -3.83
CA ALA A 642 13.94 26.28 -3.85
C ALA A 642 13.44 27.47 -4.66
N THR A 643 12.86 27.22 -5.84
CA THR A 643 12.27 28.26 -6.69
C THR A 643 11.09 28.94 -6.00
N LEU A 644 10.24 28.19 -5.30
CA LEU A 644 9.11 28.74 -4.55
C LEU A 644 9.57 29.63 -3.39
N LEU A 645 10.58 29.19 -2.65
CA LEU A 645 11.19 29.97 -1.58
C LEU A 645 11.82 31.26 -2.11
N GLU A 646 12.52 31.20 -3.24
CA GLU A 646 13.06 32.39 -3.92
C GLU A 646 11.95 33.36 -4.34
N GLU A 647 10.83 32.88 -4.88
CA GLU A 647 9.69 33.75 -5.24
C GLU A 647 9.08 34.44 -4.02
N TYR A 648 8.87 33.71 -2.92
CA TYR A 648 8.32 34.29 -1.69
C TYR A 648 9.28 35.28 -1.02
N ARG A 649 10.58 35.00 -1.01
CA ARG A 649 11.59 35.97 -0.52
C ARG A 649 11.66 37.22 -1.40
N ALA A 650 11.57 37.06 -2.73
CA ALA A 650 11.62 38.18 -3.67
C ALA A 650 10.36 39.04 -3.66
N ARG A 651 9.21 38.46 -3.31
CA ARG A 651 7.92 39.16 -3.21
C ARG A 651 7.65 39.71 -1.81
N GLY A 652 8.16 39.06 -0.77
CA GLY A 652 7.65 39.23 0.58
C GLY A 652 6.27 38.61 0.73
N VAL A 653 5.72 38.64 1.95
CA VAL A 653 4.35 38.20 2.20
C VAL A 653 3.38 39.21 1.59
N PHE A 654 2.36 38.72 0.90
CA PHE A 654 1.29 39.50 0.29
C PHE A 654 -0.06 39.16 0.91
N LEU A 655 -1.00 40.10 0.80
CA LEU A 655 -2.39 39.92 1.24
C LEU A 655 -3.18 39.09 0.23
N ILE A 656 -3.02 39.38 -1.06
CA ILE A 656 -3.75 38.71 -2.15
C ILE A 656 -2.77 38.41 -3.29
N GLY A 657 -2.87 37.22 -3.87
CA GLY A 657 -2.11 36.80 -5.04
C GLY A 657 -3.02 36.16 -6.09
N PHE A 658 -2.87 36.54 -7.36
CA PHE A 658 -3.57 35.95 -8.50
C PHE A 658 -2.59 35.37 -9.53
N ASP A 659 -2.93 34.18 -10.02
CA ASP A 659 -2.18 33.41 -11.01
C ASP A 659 -3.02 33.32 -12.30
N PHE A 660 -2.63 34.08 -13.32
CA PHE A 660 -3.41 34.26 -14.55
C PHE A 660 -3.02 33.20 -15.58
N GLY A 661 -4.00 32.49 -16.14
CA GLY A 661 -3.71 31.50 -17.17
C GLY A 661 -4.91 30.69 -17.63
N GLY A 662 -4.63 29.62 -18.38
CA GLY A 662 -5.63 28.64 -18.79
C GLY A 662 -5.40 27.31 -18.08
N SER A 663 -6.48 26.56 -17.83
CA SER A 663 -6.39 25.20 -17.31
C SER A 663 -5.72 24.27 -18.33
N PRO A 664 -5.01 23.23 -17.86
CA PRO A 664 -4.37 22.26 -18.73
C PRO A 664 -5.41 21.49 -19.58
N VAL A 665 -5.06 21.21 -20.84
CA VAL A 665 -5.92 20.42 -21.74
C VAL A 665 -6.04 18.99 -21.20
N PRO A 666 -7.26 18.43 -21.01
CA PRO A 666 -7.46 17.06 -20.57
C PRO A 666 -6.80 16.04 -21.49
N THR A 667 -6.00 15.14 -20.91
CA THR A 667 -5.52 13.92 -21.57
C THR A 667 -5.80 12.72 -20.67
N SER A 668 -5.96 11.53 -21.26
CA SER A 668 -6.25 10.28 -20.55
C SER A 668 -5.19 9.95 -19.48
N PHE A 669 -3.91 10.20 -19.78
CA PHE A 669 -2.82 9.94 -18.83
C PHE A 669 -2.76 10.91 -17.63
N GLN A 670 -3.46 12.05 -17.68
CA GLN A 670 -3.50 13.01 -16.56
C GLN A 670 -4.64 12.80 -15.56
N GLU A 671 -5.52 11.82 -15.80
CA GLU A 671 -6.68 11.60 -14.95
C GLU A 671 -6.30 11.31 -13.49
N ILE A 672 -5.25 10.51 -13.29
CA ILE A 672 -4.67 10.23 -11.96
C ILE A 672 -4.24 11.53 -11.28
N ASN A 673 -3.51 12.39 -12.01
CA ASN A 673 -3.02 13.66 -11.48
C ASN A 673 -4.17 14.58 -11.05
N ARG A 674 -5.24 14.66 -11.84
CA ARG A 674 -6.40 15.49 -11.52
C ARG A 674 -7.24 14.96 -10.38
N ARG A 675 -7.35 13.64 -10.24
CA ARG A 675 -8.07 13.02 -9.12
C ARG A 675 -7.41 13.32 -7.78
N ILE A 676 -6.08 13.42 -7.75
CA ILE A 676 -5.30 13.57 -6.51
C ILE A 676 -4.92 15.04 -6.26
N PHE A 677 -4.55 15.76 -7.31
CA PHE A 677 -4.12 17.15 -7.25
C PHE A 677 -4.79 17.96 -8.38
N PRO A 678 -6.11 18.23 -8.29
CA PRO A 678 -6.89 18.84 -9.38
C PRO A 678 -6.38 20.22 -9.81
N ASP A 679 -5.83 20.98 -8.87
CA ASP A 679 -5.32 22.34 -9.00
C ASP A 679 -3.80 22.39 -9.16
N TYR A 680 -3.16 21.31 -9.63
CA TYR A 680 -1.70 21.22 -9.73
C TYR A 680 -1.02 22.35 -10.51
N TYR A 681 -1.76 23.01 -11.40
CA TYR A 681 -1.27 24.07 -12.24
C TYR A 681 -1.32 25.45 -11.57
N VAL A 682 -1.82 25.58 -10.34
CA VAL A 682 -1.91 26.85 -9.59
C VAL A 682 -0.74 26.96 -8.62
N GLU A 683 -0.06 28.11 -8.60
CA GLU A 683 1.04 28.34 -7.66
C GLU A 683 0.55 28.41 -6.20
N ASP A 684 1.27 27.78 -5.28
CA ASP A 684 0.89 27.74 -3.86
C ASP A 684 0.76 29.17 -3.31
N GLY A 685 -0.45 29.51 -2.85
CA GLY A 685 -0.81 30.84 -2.33
C GLY A 685 -1.28 31.87 -3.32
N PHE A 686 -1.49 31.47 -4.57
CA PHE A 686 -2.18 32.29 -5.55
C PHE A 686 -3.57 31.72 -5.82
N THR A 687 -4.47 32.62 -6.19
CA THR A 687 -5.81 32.28 -6.66
C THR A 687 -5.81 32.24 -8.17
N PHE A 688 -6.32 31.15 -8.76
CA PHE A 688 -6.35 31.00 -10.21
C PHE A 688 -7.34 31.97 -10.87
N VAL A 689 -6.92 32.59 -11.97
CA VAL A 689 -7.76 33.49 -12.78
C VAL A 689 -7.65 33.08 -14.24
N ASP A 690 -8.79 32.74 -14.84
CA ASP A 690 -8.92 32.44 -16.26
C ASP A 690 -9.71 33.55 -17.00
N PRO A 691 -9.83 33.51 -18.34
CA PRO A 691 -10.64 34.46 -19.09
C PRO A 691 -12.13 34.46 -18.71
N GLY A 692 -12.63 33.35 -18.14
CA GLY A 692 -14.02 33.18 -17.69
C GLY A 692 -14.29 33.71 -16.28
N THR A 693 -13.25 34.12 -15.56
CA THR A 693 -13.33 34.66 -14.19
C THR A 693 -13.88 36.09 -14.22
N ILE A 694 -15.14 36.24 -14.58
CA ILE A 694 -15.86 37.53 -14.60
C ILE A 694 -16.04 38.04 -13.17
N TYR A 695 -15.95 39.36 -12.99
CA TYR A 695 -16.16 40.02 -11.70
C TYR A 695 -17.53 39.65 -11.13
N ASP A 696 -17.50 39.24 -9.88
CA ASP A 696 -18.66 38.86 -9.09
C ASP A 696 -18.55 39.55 -7.72
N PRO A 697 -19.53 40.38 -7.31
CA PRO A 697 -19.51 41.08 -6.04
C PRO A 697 -19.40 40.16 -4.81
N GLU A 698 -19.92 38.93 -4.85
CA GLU A 698 -19.81 38.01 -3.70
C GLU A 698 -18.38 37.49 -3.54
N ARG A 699 -17.71 37.27 -4.67
CA ARG A 699 -16.31 36.81 -4.72
C ARG A 699 -15.31 37.96 -4.58
N GLY A 700 -15.70 39.18 -4.94
CA GLY A 700 -14.91 40.40 -4.77
C GLY A 700 -13.79 40.61 -5.80
N TYR A 701 -13.70 39.79 -6.86
CA TYR A 701 -12.71 39.99 -7.92
C TYR A 701 -13.15 39.41 -9.26
N GLY A 702 -12.53 39.88 -10.35
CA GLY A 702 -12.64 39.29 -11.69
C GLY A 702 -12.55 40.31 -12.83
N TRP A 703 -12.66 39.81 -14.06
CA TRP A 703 -12.69 40.64 -15.27
C TRP A 703 -14.04 41.34 -15.43
N LEU A 704 -14.05 42.63 -15.74
CA LEU A 704 -15.31 43.35 -16.02
C LEU A 704 -16.01 42.85 -17.30
N LYS A 705 -15.24 42.32 -18.26
CA LYS A 705 -15.73 41.71 -19.51
C LYS A 705 -14.77 40.61 -19.96
N ALA A 706 -15.30 39.46 -20.40
CA ALA A 706 -14.50 38.37 -20.96
C ALA A 706 -14.17 38.54 -22.46
N ALA A 707 -14.94 39.36 -23.18
CA ALA A 707 -14.84 39.45 -24.63
C ALA A 707 -13.41 39.82 -25.09
N GLY A 708 -12.82 38.96 -25.91
CA GLY A 708 -11.47 39.15 -26.46
C GLY A 708 -10.33 38.63 -25.59
N LEU A 709 -10.58 38.20 -24.34
CA LEU A 709 -9.57 37.57 -23.49
C LEU A 709 -9.22 36.18 -24.01
N GLN A 710 -7.92 35.86 -24.01
CA GLN A 710 -7.38 34.55 -24.33
C GLN A 710 -6.43 34.11 -23.24
N ALA A 711 -6.21 32.81 -23.11
CA ALA A 711 -5.27 32.25 -22.16
C ALA A 711 -4.31 31.28 -22.82
N THR A 712 -3.08 31.28 -22.32
CA THR A 712 -2.12 30.21 -22.58
C THR A 712 -2.34 29.14 -21.50
N PRO A 713 -2.69 27.90 -21.87
CA PRO A 713 -2.95 26.84 -20.90
C PRO A 713 -1.66 26.40 -20.20
N ALA A 714 -1.78 25.96 -18.95
CA ALA A 714 -0.70 25.30 -18.25
C ALA A 714 -0.26 24.04 -19.02
N PRO A 715 1.05 23.75 -19.10
CA PRO A 715 1.52 22.53 -19.72
C PRO A 715 1.13 21.31 -18.89
N ALA A 716 1.07 20.15 -19.54
CA ALA A 716 1.03 18.89 -18.83
C ALA A 716 2.35 18.70 -18.05
N VAL A 717 2.28 18.34 -16.77
CA VAL A 717 3.47 18.18 -15.91
C VAL A 717 3.55 16.78 -15.33
N ARG A 718 4.77 16.32 -15.06
CA ARG A 718 5.01 15.07 -14.32
C ARG A 718 4.81 15.32 -12.82
N LEU A 719 3.97 14.52 -12.18
CA LEU A 719 3.71 14.57 -10.73
C LEU A 719 4.00 13.24 -10.05
N GLY A 720 3.91 12.11 -10.75
CA GLY A 720 4.12 10.79 -10.16
C GLY A 720 4.92 9.84 -11.04
N GLU A 721 5.20 8.64 -10.51
CA GLU A 721 5.91 7.59 -11.25
C GLU A 721 5.16 7.14 -12.52
N HIS A 722 3.84 7.23 -12.52
CA HIS A 722 3.02 6.93 -13.71
C HIS A 722 3.32 7.86 -14.88
N ASP A 723 3.79 9.09 -14.62
CA ASP A 723 4.18 10.07 -15.64
C ASP A 723 5.59 9.84 -16.21
N LEU A 724 6.38 8.93 -15.62
CA LEU A 724 7.72 8.57 -16.11
C LEU A 724 7.67 7.49 -17.20
N ARG A 725 6.54 6.78 -17.34
CA ARG A 725 6.40 5.71 -18.32
C ARG A 725 6.24 6.29 -19.72
N LEU A 726 7.09 5.85 -20.65
CA LEU A 726 6.99 6.21 -22.06
C LEU A 726 6.13 5.17 -22.78
N THR A 727 4.87 5.48 -23.04
CA THR A 727 4.07 4.76 -24.04
C THR A 727 4.30 5.40 -25.41
N SER A 728 4.02 4.66 -26.50
CA SER A 728 4.11 5.19 -27.87
C SER A 728 3.22 6.42 -28.12
N GLU A 729 2.13 6.57 -27.35
CA GLU A 729 1.28 7.77 -27.35
C GLU A 729 1.90 8.96 -26.59
N MET A 730 2.73 8.69 -25.57
CA MET A 730 3.37 9.71 -24.73
C MET A 730 4.66 10.27 -25.31
N GLU A 731 5.30 9.62 -26.28
CA GLU A 731 6.54 10.14 -26.92
C GLU A 731 6.33 11.51 -27.60
N ALA A 732 5.14 11.77 -28.15
CA ALA A 732 4.78 13.06 -28.75
C ALA A 732 4.32 14.12 -27.72
N ASN A 733 3.98 13.72 -26.49
CA ASN A 733 3.32 14.54 -25.47
C ASN A 733 3.91 14.31 -24.06
N GLN A 734 5.24 14.18 -23.95
CA GLN A 734 5.88 13.93 -22.66
C GLN A 734 5.55 15.04 -21.64
N PRO A 735 5.16 14.71 -20.40
CA PRO A 735 4.91 15.71 -19.38
C PRO A 735 6.17 16.54 -19.08
N PHE A 736 6.00 17.83 -18.83
CA PHE A 736 7.07 18.77 -18.50
C PHE A 736 7.48 18.68 -17.03
N PRO A 737 8.70 19.14 -16.65
CA PRO A 737 9.08 19.27 -15.24
C PRO A 737 8.10 20.18 -14.49
N TYR A 738 7.86 19.87 -13.22
CA TYR A 738 7.05 20.72 -12.36
C TYR A 738 7.83 21.96 -11.91
N GLY A 739 7.80 23.00 -12.73
CA GLY A 739 8.55 24.26 -12.54
C GLY A 739 7.80 25.34 -11.78
N ASN A 740 8.25 26.59 -11.94
CA ASN A 740 7.53 27.77 -11.44
C ASN A 740 6.25 27.98 -12.25
N LEU A 741 5.10 27.92 -11.58
CA LEU A 741 3.81 27.87 -12.25
C LEU A 741 3.32 29.24 -12.71
N LEU A 742 3.83 30.32 -12.12
CA LEU A 742 3.42 31.68 -12.45
C LEU A 742 3.86 32.12 -13.85
N PHE A 743 4.85 31.45 -14.46
CA PHE A 743 5.46 31.91 -15.72
C PHE A 743 5.19 31.00 -16.92
N SER A 744 4.59 29.82 -16.70
CA SER A 744 4.27 28.88 -17.77
C SER A 744 2.90 29.11 -18.41
N LYS A 745 2.08 29.98 -17.81
CA LYS A 745 0.73 30.32 -18.24
C LYS A 745 0.48 31.83 -18.04
N LEU A 746 -0.46 32.38 -18.81
CA LEU A 746 -0.77 33.81 -18.83
C LEU A 746 -2.14 34.05 -19.46
N ILE A 747 -2.70 35.24 -19.20
CA ILE A 747 -3.84 35.79 -19.95
C ILE A 747 -3.35 36.91 -20.85
N TRP A 748 -3.89 36.99 -22.07
CA TRP A 748 -3.54 38.01 -23.05
C TRP A 748 -4.74 38.41 -23.91
N SER A 749 -4.66 39.60 -24.51
CA SER A 749 -5.68 40.08 -25.45
C SER A 749 -5.14 41.17 -26.39
N LYS A 750 -5.88 41.39 -27.48
CA LYS A 750 -5.74 42.54 -28.40
C LYS A 750 -6.64 43.72 -28.04
N THR A 751 -7.67 43.48 -27.22
CA THR A 751 -8.66 44.47 -26.83
C THR A 751 -8.41 44.91 -25.38
N PRO A 752 -8.69 46.17 -25.01
CA PRO A 752 -8.58 46.60 -23.62
C PRO A 752 -9.45 45.75 -22.68
N ALA A 753 -8.92 45.42 -21.50
CA ALA A 753 -9.66 44.74 -20.45
C ALA A 753 -9.28 45.29 -19.07
N THR A 754 -10.23 45.19 -18.13
CA THR A 754 -10.05 45.65 -16.76
C THR A 754 -10.33 44.50 -15.80
N PHE A 755 -9.36 44.21 -14.93
CA PHE A 755 -9.52 43.32 -13.80
C PHE A 755 -9.83 44.16 -12.56
N GLN A 756 -10.95 43.87 -11.89
CA GLN A 756 -11.38 44.56 -10.68
C GLN A 756 -11.14 43.66 -9.46
N LEU A 757 -10.71 44.27 -8.37
CA LEU A 757 -10.54 43.66 -7.06
C LEU A 757 -11.16 44.58 -6.02
N ASP A 758 -11.99 44.04 -5.13
CA ASP A 758 -12.53 44.73 -3.99
C ASP A 758 -11.51 44.63 -2.84
N LEU A 759 -11.18 45.78 -2.24
CA LEU A 759 -10.21 45.91 -1.15
C LEU A 759 -10.78 46.82 -0.08
N ASN A 760 -10.38 46.63 1.17
CA ASN A 760 -10.70 47.61 2.21
C ASN A 760 -10.03 48.96 1.88
N PRO A 761 -10.61 50.09 2.30
CA PRO A 761 -9.96 51.37 2.11
C PRO A 761 -8.57 51.41 2.77
N GLY A 762 -7.56 51.83 2.03
CA GLY A 762 -6.17 51.83 2.49
C GLY A 762 -5.15 52.02 1.38
N THR A 763 -3.88 52.11 1.75
CA THR A 763 -2.76 52.22 0.81
C THR A 763 -2.11 50.85 0.60
N TYR A 764 -1.98 50.44 -0.65
CA TYR A 764 -1.43 49.15 -1.04
C TYR A 764 -0.30 49.32 -2.05
N GLN A 765 0.70 48.45 -2.00
CA GLN A 765 1.62 48.26 -3.10
C GLN A 765 1.12 47.10 -3.98
N VAL A 766 0.88 47.40 -5.25
CA VAL A 766 0.46 46.45 -6.27
C VAL A 766 1.68 46.03 -7.07
N ARG A 767 1.91 44.73 -7.19
CA ARG A 767 2.97 44.15 -8.02
C ARG A 767 2.38 43.31 -9.14
N LEU A 768 2.58 43.74 -10.39
CA LEU A 768 2.20 43.01 -11.60
C LEU A 768 3.43 42.33 -12.20
N THR A 769 3.34 41.03 -12.45
CA THR A 769 4.41 40.25 -13.08
C THR A 769 4.03 39.87 -14.51
N PHE A 770 4.95 40.14 -15.42
CA PHE A 770 4.88 39.82 -16.84
C PHE A 770 6.05 38.91 -17.19
N CYS A 771 5.77 37.62 -17.41
CA CYS A 771 6.77 36.66 -17.85
C CYS A 771 6.11 35.54 -18.66
N ASP A 772 6.51 35.40 -19.93
CA ASP A 772 6.10 34.28 -20.78
C ASP A 772 7.27 33.31 -20.91
N ARG A 773 7.24 32.24 -20.11
CA ARG A 773 8.11 31.06 -20.21
C ARG A 773 7.27 29.82 -20.58
N SER A 774 6.16 30.03 -21.29
CA SER A 774 5.39 28.94 -21.88
C SER A 774 6.23 28.22 -22.96
N HIS A 775 5.70 27.13 -23.52
CA HIS A 775 6.40 26.33 -24.54
C HIS A 775 6.80 27.14 -25.80
N GLN A 776 6.04 28.19 -26.12
CA GLN A 776 6.31 29.06 -27.27
C GLN A 776 6.29 30.53 -26.80
N PRO A 777 7.35 30.98 -26.10
CA PRO A 777 7.37 32.31 -25.52
C PRO A 777 7.35 33.37 -26.61
N ARG A 778 6.51 34.40 -26.44
CA ARG A 778 6.31 35.46 -27.43
C ARG A 778 6.79 36.82 -26.94
N ARG A 779 6.99 37.73 -27.90
CA ARG A 779 7.15 39.15 -27.60
C ARG A 779 5.77 39.80 -27.46
N TYR A 780 5.57 40.59 -26.42
CA TYR A 780 4.33 41.32 -26.17
C TYR A 780 4.57 42.83 -26.07
N GLY A 781 3.50 43.59 -26.24
CA GLY A 781 3.52 45.05 -26.28
C GLY A 781 4.00 45.64 -27.61
N PRO A 782 4.03 46.99 -27.73
CA PRO A 782 3.83 47.95 -26.65
C PRO A 782 2.42 47.88 -26.03
N MET A 783 2.38 47.77 -24.70
CA MET A 783 1.15 47.72 -23.91
C MET A 783 1.14 48.82 -22.84
N GLN A 784 -0.05 49.31 -22.54
CA GLN A 784 -0.31 50.31 -21.52
C GLN A 784 -1.01 49.66 -20.32
N ILE A 785 -0.48 49.89 -19.13
CA ILE A 785 -1.01 49.42 -17.86
C ILE A 785 -1.44 50.63 -17.02
N ALA A 786 -2.66 50.59 -16.47
CA ALA A 786 -3.17 51.61 -15.57
C ALA A 786 -3.78 51.01 -14.30
N LEU A 787 -3.61 51.69 -13.16
CA LEU A 787 -4.24 51.40 -11.87
C LEU A 787 -5.18 52.55 -11.51
N ASN A 788 -6.48 52.29 -11.31
CA ASN A 788 -7.49 53.33 -11.02
C ASN A 788 -7.36 54.56 -11.94
N ASP A 789 -7.30 54.31 -13.25
CA ASP A 789 -7.12 55.30 -14.33
C ASP A 789 -5.75 56.01 -14.40
N GLN A 790 -4.85 55.80 -13.43
CA GLN A 790 -3.48 56.28 -13.48
C GLN A 790 -2.60 55.32 -14.30
N VAL A 791 -2.01 55.81 -15.40
CA VAL A 791 -1.08 55.04 -16.23
C VAL A 791 0.26 54.86 -15.51
N ILE A 792 0.63 53.62 -15.25
CA ILE A 792 1.88 53.26 -14.57
C ILE A 792 2.97 52.78 -15.55
N ALA A 793 2.57 52.34 -16.75
CA ALA A 793 3.47 51.98 -17.82
C ALA A 793 2.81 52.27 -19.18
N PRO A 794 3.26 53.28 -19.95
CA PRO A 794 2.57 53.70 -21.19
C PRO A 794 2.92 52.86 -22.43
N ASP A 795 4.16 52.38 -22.57
CA ASP A 795 4.63 51.64 -23.75
C ASP A 795 5.50 50.42 -23.34
N LEU A 796 5.00 49.57 -22.43
CA LEU A 796 5.73 48.39 -21.95
C LEU A 796 5.91 47.35 -23.06
N VAL A 797 7.15 46.89 -23.27
CA VAL A 797 7.48 45.79 -24.19
C VAL A 797 8.22 44.71 -23.40
N VAL A 798 7.78 43.45 -23.55
CA VAL A 798 8.41 42.31 -22.88
C VAL A 798 8.91 41.32 -23.93
N ALA A 799 10.20 41.01 -23.88
CA ALA A 799 10.82 40.03 -24.77
C ALA A 799 10.47 38.58 -24.36
N PRO A 800 10.53 37.60 -25.29
CA PRO A 800 10.31 36.20 -24.97
C PRO A 800 11.16 35.72 -23.78
N GLY A 801 10.55 35.10 -22.76
CA GLY A 801 11.24 34.58 -21.57
C GLY A 801 11.67 35.63 -20.53
N GLN A 802 11.61 36.93 -20.87
CA GLN A 802 11.97 38.01 -19.96
C GLN A 802 10.92 38.13 -18.84
N ARG A 803 11.39 38.33 -17.61
CA ARG A 803 10.54 38.72 -16.47
C ARG A 803 10.59 40.23 -16.30
N VAL A 804 9.43 40.85 -16.21
CA VAL A 804 9.26 42.25 -15.79
C VAL A 804 8.28 42.28 -14.63
N ASP A 805 8.68 42.91 -13.52
CA ASP A 805 7.80 43.18 -12.38
C ASP A 805 7.57 44.69 -12.30
N LEU A 806 6.31 45.12 -12.46
CA LEU A 806 5.90 46.50 -12.18
C LEU A 806 5.41 46.58 -10.75
N GLN A 807 5.88 47.57 -9.99
CA GLN A 807 5.44 47.83 -8.63
C GLN A 807 4.93 49.27 -8.55
N GLU A 808 3.72 49.45 -8.05
CA GLU A 808 3.19 50.78 -7.78
C GLU A 808 2.39 50.86 -6.49
N THR A 809 2.44 52.03 -5.86
CA THR A 809 1.65 52.30 -4.65
C THR A 809 0.35 52.99 -5.03
N VAL A 810 -0.77 52.46 -4.55
CA VAL A 810 -2.12 52.96 -4.85
C VAL A 810 -2.91 53.16 -3.57
N ASP A 811 -3.61 54.30 -3.50
CA ASP A 811 -4.60 54.57 -2.47
C ASP A 811 -5.98 54.10 -2.94
N VAL A 812 -6.56 53.16 -2.21
CA VAL A 812 -7.91 52.64 -2.46
C VAL A 812 -8.86 53.33 -1.49
N SER A 813 -9.68 54.25 -1.98
CA SER A 813 -10.66 55.00 -1.17
C SER A 813 -12.09 54.53 -1.39
N ALA A 814 -12.43 54.09 -2.61
CA ALA A 814 -13.76 53.61 -3.00
C ALA A 814 -13.95 52.08 -2.81
N GLY A 815 -13.03 51.44 -2.09
CA GLY A 815 -13.04 50.00 -1.82
C GLY A 815 -12.75 49.11 -3.04
N LYS A 816 -12.25 49.69 -4.14
CA LYS A 816 -12.03 48.98 -5.41
C LYS A 816 -10.70 49.37 -6.04
N LEU A 817 -10.00 48.37 -6.58
CA LEU A 817 -8.82 48.52 -7.41
C LEU A 817 -9.12 47.99 -8.82
N ASN A 818 -9.09 48.89 -9.79
CA ASN A 818 -9.22 48.57 -11.21
C ASN A 818 -7.84 48.56 -11.86
N ILE A 819 -7.52 47.45 -12.54
CA ILE A 819 -6.27 47.27 -13.28
C ILE A 819 -6.64 47.13 -14.75
N THR A 820 -6.32 48.16 -15.54
CA THR A 820 -6.65 48.22 -16.97
C THR A 820 -5.42 47.90 -17.81
N PHE A 821 -5.58 46.91 -18.68
CA PHE A 821 -4.58 46.47 -19.66
C PHE A 821 -5.06 46.87 -21.04
N SER A 822 -4.19 47.49 -21.85
CA SER A 822 -4.51 47.90 -23.21
C SER A 822 -3.28 47.88 -24.11
N CYS A 823 -3.47 47.86 -25.43
CA CYS A 823 -2.40 47.95 -26.40
C CYS A 823 -2.93 48.55 -27.71
N ARG A 824 -2.02 48.99 -28.59
CA ARG A 824 -2.39 49.48 -29.92
C ARG A 824 -2.91 48.34 -30.81
N PRO A 825 -3.68 48.63 -31.87
CA PRO A 825 -4.08 47.62 -32.84
C PRO A 825 -2.88 46.82 -33.36
N ASN A 826 -3.05 45.50 -33.53
CA ASN A 826 -2.04 44.52 -33.92
C ASN A 826 -1.03 44.08 -32.84
N PHE A 827 -1.06 44.66 -31.64
CA PHE A 827 -0.28 44.18 -30.51
C PHE A 827 -1.15 43.38 -29.53
N ASN A 828 -0.50 42.68 -28.61
CA ASN A 828 -1.16 41.99 -27.50
C ASN A 828 -0.59 42.53 -26.18
N TRP A 829 -1.46 42.77 -25.21
CA TRP A 829 -1.05 42.84 -23.80
C TRP A 829 -1.17 41.46 -23.16
N PHE A 830 -0.46 41.22 -22.07
CA PHE A 830 -0.62 40.00 -21.27
C PHE A 830 -0.37 40.29 -19.79
N VAL A 831 -0.72 39.35 -18.91
CA VAL A 831 -0.37 39.35 -17.48
C VAL A 831 -0.18 37.91 -17.01
N SER A 832 0.81 37.68 -16.16
CA SER A 832 1.12 36.35 -15.63
C SER A 832 0.70 36.23 -14.15
N ALA A 833 1.04 37.23 -13.32
CA ALA A 833 0.67 37.23 -11.90
C ALA A 833 0.42 38.63 -11.35
N LEU A 834 -0.33 38.71 -10.26
CA LEU A 834 -0.59 39.92 -9.49
C LEU A 834 -0.43 39.60 -8.01
N THR A 835 0.29 40.43 -7.26
CA THR A 835 0.26 40.42 -5.79
C THR A 835 -0.07 41.81 -5.25
N VAL A 836 -0.85 41.85 -4.17
CA VAL A 836 -1.22 43.07 -3.46
C VAL A 836 -0.69 43.01 -2.05
N HIS A 837 0.11 44.00 -1.67
CA HIS A 837 0.75 44.11 -0.36
C HIS A 837 0.17 45.31 0.37
N PRO A 838 -0.24 45.19 1.64
CA PRO A 838 -0.53 46.36 2.45
C PRO A 838 0.77 47.14 2.66
N LEU A 839 0.68 48.46 2.80
CA LEU A 839 1.85 49.27 3.09
C LEU A 839 2.36 49.08 4.54
N SER A 840 1.52 48.55 5.43
CA SER A 840 1.90 48.10 6.78
C SER A 840 2.64 46.76 6.74
N PRO A 841 3.49 46.45 7.75
CA PRO A 841 4.11 45.14 7.91
C PRO A 841 3.09 43.99 7.88
N VAL A 842 3.45 42.90 7.21
CA VAL A 842 2.70 41.64 7.20
C VAL A 842 3.47 40.60 7.99
N ILE A 843 2.74 39.88 8.85
CA ILE A 843 3.29 38.88 9.77
C ILE A 843 2.66 37.54 9.43
N THR A 844 3.48 36.52 9.18
CA THR A 844 3.05 35.12 9.08
C THR A 844 3.77 34.29 10.13
N HIS A 845 3.11 33.25 10.59
CA HIS A 845 3.58 32.38 11.66
C HIS A 845 2.95 31.01 11.51
N THR A 846 3.74 29.97 11.73
CA THR A 846 3.25 28.61 11.94
C THR A 846 2.68 28.46 13.36
N PRO A 847 1.34 28.38 13.53
CA PRO A 847 0.74 28.37 14.86
C PRO A 847 1.24 27.21 15.73
N VAL A 848 1.64 27.53 16.95
CA VAL A 848 1.93 26.52 17.97
C VAL A 848 0.61 26.11 18.64
N ALA A 849 0.21 24.84 18.50
CA ALA A 849 -1.02 24.34 19.09
C ALA A 849 -0.84 23.95 20.57
N THR A 850 0.30 23.36 20.90
CA THR A 850 0.61 22.83 22.23
C THR A 850 2.06 23.11 22.61
N CYS A 851 2.32 23.24 23.91
CA CYS A 851 3.67 23.32 24.47
C CYS A 851 3.79 22.47 25.73
N GLU A 852 5.02 22.11 26.07
CA GLU A 852 5.32 21.30 27.25
C GLU A 852 5.41 22.17 28.52
N ARG A 853 4.73 21.74 29.59
CA ARG A 853 4.72 22.40 30.89
C ARG A 853 6.15 22.53 31.43
N GLY A 854 6.48 23.72 31.95
CA GLY A 854 7.79 24.01 32.53
C GLY A 854 8.96 24.03 31.56
N LYS A 855 8.72 23.96 30.24
CA LYS A 855 9.75 24.18 29.21
C LYS A 855 9.54 25.52 28.51
N PRO A 856 10.62 26.25 28.18
CA PRO A 856 10.50 27.52 27.46
C PRO A 856 9.90 27.30 26.07
N LEU A 857 8.99 28.18 25.66
CA LEU A 857 8.34 28.13 24.36
C LEU A 857 8.92 29.18 23.41
N VAL A 858 9.47 28.75 22.28
CA VAL A 858 9.99 29.66 21.24
C VAL A 858 8.91 29.92 20.19
N ILE A 859 8.52 31.19 20.03
CA ILE A 859 7.64 31.65 18.96
C ILE A 859 8.50 32.27 17.86
N ARG A 860 8.27 31.86 16.61
CA ARG A 860 9.00 32.35 15.42
C ARG A 860 8.02 32.93 14.42
N ALA A 861 8.29 34.10 13.87
CA ALA A 861 7.44 34.69 12.86
C ALA A 861 8.26 35.22 11.68
N THR A 862 7.66 35.14 10.51
CA THR A 862 8.16 35.74 9.29
C THR A 862 7.47 37.10 9.13
N VAL A 863 8.24 38.17 9.09
CA VAL A 863 7.74 39.54 9.03
C VAL A 863 8.37 40.27 7.84
N THR A 864 7.52 40.73 6.94
CA THR A 864 7.94 41.46 5.74
C THR A 864 7.17 42.78 5.63
N GLY A 865 7.81 43.82 5.10
CA GLY A 865 7.18 45.10 4.85
C GLY A 865 7.83 45.80 3.67
N ILE A 866 7.08 46.71 3.03
CA ILE A 866 7.63 47.55 1.96
C ILE A 866 8.68 48.51 2.54
N ILE A 867 8.40 49.03 3.74
CA ILE A 867 9.34 49.81 4.54
C ILE A 867 10.09 48.81 5.46
N PRO A 868 11.42 48.96 5.65
CA PRO A 868 12.18 48.08 6.53
C PRO A 868 11.58 47.95 7.93
N ILE A 869 11.54 46.73 8.45
CA ILE A 869 10.99 46.44 9.77
C ILE A 869 11.91 47.03 10.85
N GLY A 870 11.35 47.85 11.74
CA GLY A 870 12.06 48.48 12.85
C GLY A 870 12.01 47.65 14.13
N GLN A 871 10.85 47.08 14.45
CA GLN A 871 10.65 46.29 15.67
C GLN A 871 9.57 45.22 15.47
N VAL A 872 9.75 44.06 16.09
CA VAL A 872 8.75 43.01 16.22
C VAL A 872 8.61 42.65 17.69
N ILE A 873 7.37 42.53 18.17
CA ILE A 873 7.03 42.28 19.58
C ILE A 873 6.11 41.07 19.64
N LEU A 874 6.48 40.10 20.48
CA LEU A 874 5.61 39.05 20.95
C LEU A 874 4.90 39.56 22.21
N ASN A 875 3.57 39.58 22.15
CA ASN A 875 2.72 39.87 23.29
C ASN A 875 2.18 38.54 23.78
N TYR A 876 2.39 38.14 25.04
CA TYR A 876 1.83 36.90 25.60
C TYR A 876 1.23 37.09 26.99
N GLN A 877 0.27 36.25 27.36
CA GLN A 877 -0.48 36.34 28.60
C GLN A 877 -0.89 34.95 29.09
N THR A 878 -0.70 34.69 30.37
CA THR A 878 -1.25 33.49 31.03
C THR A 878 -2.71 33.70 31.44
N GLU A 879 -3.50 32.63 31.59
CA GLU A 879 -4.94 32.72 31.91
C GLU A 879 -5.28 33.58 33.13
N ASN A 880 -4.37 33.66 34.11
CA ASN A 880 -4.59 34.32 35.39
C ASN A 880 -4.20 35.80 35.40
N GLU A 881 -3.61 36.31 34.32
CA GLU A 881 -3.14 37.69 34.23
C GLU A 881 -4.19 38.60 33.57
N ARG A 882 -4.17 39.91 33.85
CA ARG A 882 -5.09 40.90 33.23
C ARG A 882 -4.50 41.64 32.02
N GLY A 883 -3.23 41.45 31.69
CA GLY A 883 -2.56 42.13 30.57
C GLY A 883 -1.44 41.27 29.97
N TYR A 884 -0.97 41.68 28.79
CA TYR A 884 0.07 40.98 28.04
C TYR A 884 1.47 41.45 28.44
N HIS A 885 2.37 40.50 28.64
CA HIS A 885 3.81 40.72 28.64
C HIS A 885 4.28 41.03 27.22
N MET A 886 5.20 41.98 27.09
CA MET A 886 5.76 42.38 25.80
C MET A 886 7.24 41.99 25.74
N VAL A 887 7.61 41.18 24.75
CA VAL A 887 9.00 40.79 24.50
C VAL A 887 9.37 41.13 23.07
N ILE A 888 10.46 41.87 22.91
CA ILE A 888 11.03 42.17 21.59
C ILE A 888 11.53 40.85 20.99
N MET A 889 11.07 40.54 19.78
CA MET A 889 11.57 39.39 19.02
C MET A 889 12.91 39.74 18.38
N THR A 890 13.89 38.86 18.53
CA THR A 890 15.23 39.03 17.93
C THR A 890 15.24 38.50 16.49
N PRO A 891 15.87 39.21 15.54
CA PRO A 891 16.03 38.71 14.18
C PRO A 891 16.95 37.48 14.16
N VAL A 892 16.48 36.38 13.57
CA VAL A 892 17.25 35.15 13.34
C VAL A 892 17.68 35.00 11.88
N ALA A 893 16.96 35.66 10.97
CA ALA A 893 17.32 35.86 9.56
C ALA A 893 16.81 37.24 9.10
N ALA A 894 16.91 37.57 7.81
CA ALA A 894 16.55 38.88 7.27
C ALA A 894 15.07 39.26 7.52
N ASP A 895 14.19 38.27 7.47
CA ASP A 895 12.73 38.36 7.55
C ASP A 895 12.14 37.49 8.67
N GLN A 896 12.97 36.75 9.40
CA GLN A 896 12.54 35.87 10.48
C GLN A 896 12.93 36.41 11.84
N PHE A 897 11.98 36.38 12.77
CA PHE A 897 12.14 36.86 14.15
C PHE A 897 11.75 35.75 15.12
N ALA A 898 12.39 35.71 16.29
CA ALA A 898 12.07 34.76 17.34
C ALA A 898 12.04 35.43 18.72
N ALA A 899 11.11 35.01 19.57
CA ALA A 899 11.11 35.32 21.00
C ALA A 899 10.84 34.04 21.80
N THR A 900 11.34 34.00 23.03
CA THR A 900 11.13 32.87 23.94
C THR A 900 10.25 33.32 25.08
N ILE A 901 9.14 32.61 25.29
CA ILE A 901 8.33 32.69 26.50
C ILE A 901 9.04 31.85 27.58
N PRO A 902 9.45 32.48 28.70
CA PRO A 902 10.16 31.78 29.77
C PRO A 902 9.34 30.65 30.39
N ALA A 903 10.03 29.59 30.84
CA ALA A 903 9.42 28.43 31.46
C ALA A 903 8.52 28.76 32.67
N VAL A 904 8.87 29.78 33.45
CA VAL A 904 8.10 30.20 34.64
C VAL A 904 6.64 30.56 34.34
N TYR A 905 6.34 31.05 33.13
CA TYR A 905 4.96 31.36 32.70
C TYR A 905 4.21 30.14 32.17
N LEU A 906 4.89 29.01 32.07
CA LEU A 906 4.39 27.74 31.51
C LEU A 906 4.39 26.64 32.59
N GLU A 907 4.68 26.97 33.85
CA GLU A 907 4.62 26.04 34.99
C GLU A 907 3.18 25.85 35.48
N GLU A 908 2.38 26.92 35.50
CA GLU A 908 0.98 26.93 35.96
C GLU A 908 0.01 27.33 34.83
N GLY A 909 -1.28 27.02 34.96
CA GLY A 909 -2.31 27.29 33.95
C GLY A 909 -2.45 26.21 32.87
N GLU A 910 -3.55 26.25 32.12
CA GLU A 910 -3.87 25.28 31.07
C GLU A 910 -3.53 25.78 29.66
N MET A 911 -3.43 27.10 29.48
CA MET A 911 -3.08 27.69 28.20
C MET A 911 -2.37 29.04 28.32
N ILE A 912 -1.76 29.47 27.21
CA ILE A 912 -1.16 30.78 27.05
C ILE A 912 -1.66 31.43 25.76
N ASN A 913 -2.04 32.69 25.86
CA ASN A 913 -2.48 33.49 24.72
C ASN A 913 -1.34 34.37 24.25
N TYR A 914 -1.21 34.56 22.94
CA TYR A 914 -0.24 35.48 22.37
C TYR A 914 -0.72 36.11 21.07
N TYR A 915 -0.14 37.25 20.72
CA TYR A 915 -0.26 37.85 19.40
C TYR A 915 1.04 38.58 19.06
N ILE A 916 1.30 38.79 17.78
CA ILE A 916 2.57 39.33 17.30
C ILE A 916 2.29 40.66 16.63
N THR A 917 2.99 41.71 17.03
CA THR A 917 2.92 43.03 16.41
C THR A 917 4.25 43.41 15.81
N ALA A 918 4.24 44.06 14.65
CA ALA A 918 5.42 44.57 13.98
C ALA A 918 5.24 46.06 13.66
N MET A 919 6.32 46.81 13.74
CA MET A 919 6.39 48.22 13.38
C MET A 919 7.55 48.43 12.41
N ASP A 920 7.29 49.10 11.29
CA ASP A 920 8.34 49.51 10.35
C ASP A 920 9.05 50.80 10.80
N THR A 921 10.14 51.16 10.12
CA THR A 921 10.89 52.39 10.40
C THR A 921 10.14 53.67 10.03
N GLY A 922 9.03 53.56 9.30
CA GLY A 922 8.10 54.65 9.00
C GLY A 922 6.98 54.82 10.03
N GLY A 923 6.94 53.97 11.07
CA GLY A 923 5.94 54.00 12.13
C GLY A 923 4.62 53.31 11.81
N LYS A 924 4.50 52.59 10.68
CA LYS A 924 3.30 51.79 10.41
C LYS A 924 3.37 50.46 11.13
N THR A 925 2.21 50.02 11.61
CA THR A 925 2.10 48.80 12.41
C THR A 925 1.25 47.74 11.72
N GLY A 926 1.61 46.48 11.94
CA GLY A 926 0.86 45.29 11.55
C GLY A 926 0.73 44.35 12.75
N SER A 927 -0.31 43.52 12.75
CA SER A 927 -0.57 42.56 13.84
C SER A 927 -1.08 41.23 13.30
N LEU A 928 -0.59 40.13 13.85
CA LEU A 928 -1.13 38.79 13.69
C LEU A 928 -1.74 38.36 15.03
N GLY A 929 -3.06 38.25 15.05
CA GLY A 929 -3.84 38.25 16.29
C GLY A 929 -3.99 39.65 16.87
N SER A 930 -4.69 39.76 17.99
CA SER A 930 -4.87 41.03 18.73
C SER A 930 -5.15 40.74 20.20
N PHE A 931 -5.33 41.80 20.98
CA PHE A 931 -5.76 41.69 22.37
C PHE A 931 -7.09 40.91 22.51
N ASP A 932 -8.06 41.19 21.63
CA ASP A 932 -9.41 40.56 21.67
C ASP A 932 -9.46 39.20 20.94
N HIS A 933 -8.52 38.97 20.01
CA HIS A 933 -8.44 37.76 19.22
C HIS A 933 -7.01 37.20 19.21
N PRO A 934 -6.51 36.69 20.35
CA PRO A 934 -5.18 36.11 20.42
C PRO A 934 -5.12 34.72 19.82
N LEU A 935 -3.89 34.28 19.52
CA LEU A 935 -3.55 32.88 19.28
C LEU A 935 -3.36 32.17 20.61
N THR A 936 -3.90 30.97 20.77
CA THR A 936 -3.80 30.20 22.03
C THR A 936 -2.88 29.00 21.88
N VAL A 937 -2.04 28.72 22.87
CA VAL A 937 -1.25 27.49 22.97
C VAL A 937 -1.69 26.73 24.22
N MET A 938 -2.02 25.45 24.09
CA MET A 938 -2.36 24.63 25.25
C MET A 938 -1.08 24.14 25.95
N ILE A 939 -1.02 24.31 27.27
CA ILE A 939 0.09 23.85 28.10
C ILE A 939 -0.20 22.42 28.55
N ARG A 940 0.61 21.47 28.08
CA ARG A 940 0.43 20.03 28.29
C ARG A 940 1.54 19.49 29.20
N ASN A 941 1.18 18.60 30.13
CA ASN A 941 2.19 17.81 30.83
C ASN A 941 2.77 16.78 29.87
N THR A 942 4.09 16.63 29.85
CA THR A 942 4.75 15.51 29.17
C THR A 942 5.01 14.42 30.20
N GLY A 943 4.12 13.44 30.23
CA GLY A 943 4.43 12.20 30.92
C GLY A 943 5.21 11.30 29.97
N ALA A 944 6.44 10.93 30.32
CA ALA A 944 7.11 9.79 29.69
C ALA A 944 6.52 8.49 30.26
N TYR A 945 5.28 8.17 29.88
CA TYR A 945 4.63 6.90 30.22
C TYR A 945 4.29 6.14 28.95
N THR A 946 4.39 4.82 29.05
CA THR A 946 3.86 3.90 28.04
C THR A 946 2.47 3.47 28.51
N PRO A 947 1.39 3.92 27.86
CA PRO A 947 0.06 3.56 28.31
C PRO A 947 -0.16 2.05 28.18
N ALA A 948 -0.58 1.42 29.27
CA ALA A 948 -1.05 0.03 29.26
C ALA A 948 -2.57 0.02 29.12
N PHE A 949 -3.07 -0.80 28.21
CA PHE A 949 -4.49 -0.95 27.92
C PHE A 949 -4.92 -2.39 28.18
N PHE A 950 -5.88 -2.57 29.08
CA PHE A 950 -6.48 -3.86 29.39
C PHE A 950 -7.92 -3.83 28.93
N HIS A 951 -8.31 -4.81 28.11
CA HIS A 951 -9.64 -4.92 27.56
C HIS A 951 -10.31 -6.18 28.10
N PHE A 952 -11.54 -6.02 28.58
CA PHE A 952 -12.36 -7.11 29.10
C PHE A 952 -13.57 -7.26 28.17
N PRO A 953 -13.50 -8.19 27.19
CA PRO A 953 -14.62 -8.44 26.31
C PRO A 953 -15.82 -8.96 27.13
N PRO A 954 -17.05 -8.59 26.77
CA PRO A 954 -18.24 -9.04 27.49
C PRO A 954 -18.36 -10.56 27.46
N GLY A 955 -18.55 -11.18 28.63
CA GLY A 955 -18.81 -12.61 28.76
C GLY A 955 -20.24 -13.01 28.37
N PRO A 956 -20.58 -14.31 28.35
CA PRO A 956 -21.91 -14.80 27.96
C PRO A 956 -23.07 -14.22 28.80
N GLU A 957 -22.81 -13.94 30.08
CA GLU A 957 -23.77 -13.35 31.02
C GLU A 957 -23.56 -11.83 31.23
N GLU A 958 -22.38 -11.31 30.90
CA GLU A 958 -21.98 -9.93 31.17
C GLU A 958 -22.24 -9.04 29.95
N LYS A 959 -23.25 -8.16 30.02
CA LYS A 959 -23.66 -7.27 28.91
C LYS A 959 -22.93 -5.93 28.90
N THR A 960 -21.73 -5.86 29.45
CA THR A 960 -20.95 -4.62 29.54
C THR A 960 -19.58 -4.79 28.91
N LEU A 961 -19.21 -3.84 28.06
CA LEU A 961 -17.90 -3.76 27.44
C LEU A 961 -17.02 -2.84 28.27
N LYS A 962 -15.87 -3.34 28.74
CA LYS A 962 -15.03 -2.66 29.72
C LYS A 962 -13.57 -2.60 29.30
N CYS A 963 -12.87 -1.55 29.71
CA CYS A 963 -11.43 -1.45 29.60
C CYS A 963 -10.81 -0.70 30.78
N THR A 964 -9.52 -0.90 30.99
CA THR A 964 -8.72 -0.18 31.97
C THR A 964 -7.49 0.38 31.27
N VAL A 965 -7.18 1.65 31.55
CA VAL A 965 -6.01 2.32 30.98
C VAL A 965 -5.11 2.80 32.11
N ARG A 966 -3.80 2.53 32.02
CA ARG A 966 -2.81 2.95 33.01
C ARG A 966 -1.69 3.77 32.37
N PRO A 967 -1.20 4.86 33.01
CA PRO A 967 -1.72 5.44 34.24
C PRO A 967 -3.05 6.17 34.02
N ALA A 968 -4.05 5.87 34.84
CA ALA A 968 -5.39 6.44 34.71
C ALA A 968 -5.45 7.95 34.98
N SER A 969 -4.51 8.44 35.80
CA SER A 969 -4.32 9.87 36.07
C SER A 969 -4.07 10.68 34.80
N GLU A 970 -3.53 10.06 33.75
CA GLU A 970 -3.17 10.71 32.50
C GLU A 970 -4.26 10.57 31.42
N VAL A 971 -5.34 9.82 31.69
CA VAL A 971 -6.44 9.66 30.73
C VAL A 971 -7.34 10.90 30.79
N GLU A 972 -7.60 11.51 29.63
CA GLU A 972 -8.56 12.60 29.48
C GLU A 972 -9.95 12.03 29.16
N LYS A 973 -10.03 11.11 28.20
CA LYS A 973 -11.28 10.43 27.82
C LYS A 973 -11.01 9.12 27.07
N VAL A 974 -12.00 8.22 27.11
CA VAL A 974 -12.03 6.98 26.33
C VAL A 974 -13.26 6.97 25.44
N ILE A 975 -13.06 6.81 24.14
CA ILE A 975 -14.11 6.77 23.12
C ILE A 975 -14.15 5.38 22.52
N LEU A 976 -15.33 4.76 22.46
CA LEU A 976 -15.58 3.52 21.74
C LEU A 976 -16.13 3.83 20.37
N PHE A 977 -15.49 3.32 19.32
CA PHE A 977 -16.01 3.29 17.95
C PHE A 977 -16.49 1.89 17.64
N TYR A 978 -17.69 1.74 17.09
CA TYR A 978 -18.26 0.43 16.74
C TYR A 978 -19.12 0.51 15.49
N LYS A 979 -19.27 -0.62 14.78
CA LYS A 979 -20.19 -0.72 13.64
C LYS A 979 -21.58 -1.18 14.12
N ASN A 980 -22.64 -0.49 13.67
CA ASN A 980 -24.02 -0.96 13.88
C ASN A 980 -24.43 -1.97 12.78
N ALA A 981 -25.68 -2.42 12.81
CA ALA A 981 -26.24 -3.43 11.90
C ALA A 981 -26.30 -2.94 10.44
N ASP A 982 -26.38 -1.63 10.25
CA ASP A 982 -26.27 -0.96 8.95
C ASP A 982 -24.80 -0.76 8.52
N ASN A 983 -23.83 -1.33 9.26
CA ASN A 983 -22.39 -1.15 9.08
C ASN A 983 -21.89 0.31 9.16
N LYS A 984 -22.67 1.21 9.78
CA LYS A 984 -22.24 2.59 10.04
C LYS A 984 -21.36 2.63 11.30
N ILE A 985 -20.26 3.37 11.20
CA ILE A 985 -19.38 3.62 12.34
C ILE A 985 -20.06 4.64 13.26
N ASN A 986 -20.34 4.20 14.47
CA ASN A 986 -20.85 5.02 15.57
C ASN A 986 -19.74 5.23 16.60
N GLN A 987 -19.86 6.28 17.41
CA GLN A 987 -18.94 6.57 18.50
C GLN A 987 -19.68 6.90 19.78
N VAL A 988 -19.16 6.44 20.92
CA VAL A 988 -19.72 6.73 22.24
C VAL A 988 -18.61 6.95 23.25
N MET A 989 -18.78 7.93 24.14
CA MET A 989 -17.85 8.16 25.25
C MET A 989 -18.10 7.13 26.35
N LEU A 990 -17.05 6.52 26.89
CA LEU A 990 -17.18 5.60 28.02
C LEU A 990 -17.14 6.37 29.34
N GLU A 991 -17.97 5.94 30.28
CA GLU A 991 -17.98 6.48 31.64
C GLU A 991 -16.96 5.74 32.52
N GLN A 992 -16.31 6.48 33.42
CA GLN A 992 -15.41 5.90 34.42
C GLN A 992 -16.24 5.35 35.59
N GLU A 993 -16.04 4.07 35.92
CA GLU A 993 -16.73 3.44 37.05
C GLU A 993 -16.16 3.93 38.38
N LYS A 994 -17.00 4.03 39.42
CA LYS A 994 -16.64 4.63 40.74
C LYS A 994 -15.58 3.85 41.51
N THR A 995 -15.34 2.60 41.13
CA THR A 995 -14.43 1.68 41.80
C THR A 995 -13.47 1.14 40.75
N GLU A 996 -12.21 1.57 40.86
CA GLU A 996 -11.09 1.24 39.98
C GLU A 996 -11.09 1.95 38.62
N ASP A 997 -9.90 2.08 38.03
CA ASP A 997 -9.57 2.81 36.80
C ASP A 997 -10.17 2.19 35.52
N GLN A 998 -11.43 1.79 35.60
CA GLN A 998 -12.18 1.05 34.62
C GLN A 998 -13.18 1.98 33.93
N TYR A 999 -13.26 1.85 32.61
CA TYR A 999 -14.20 2.54 31.74
C TYR A 999 -15.14 1.49 31.16
N GLY A 1000 -16.44 1.74 31.16
CA GLY A 1000 -17.43 0.75 30.77
C GLY A 1000 -18.65 1.33 30.07
N ILE A 1001 -19.32 0.50 29.27
CA ILE A 1001 -20.65 0.79 28.73
C ILE A 1001 -21.48 -0.50 28.61
N ALA A 1002 -22.78 -0.39 28.91
CA ALA A 1002 -23.73 -1.47 28.67
C ALA A 1002 -24.03 -1.59 27.17
N LEU A 1003 -24.03 -2.81 26.63
CA LEU A 1003 -24.32 -3.08 25.21
C LEU A 1003 -25.72 -2.60 24.81
N SER A 1004 -26.67 -2.54 25.75
CA SER A 1004 -28.02 -1.98 25.52
C SER A 1004 -28.02 -0.49 25.18
N CYS A 1005 -26.94 0.23 25.50
CA CYS A 1005 -26.77 1.64 25.17
C CYS A 1005 -26.17 1.85 23.76
N LEU A 1006 -25.78 0.77 23.08
CA LEU A 1006 -25.26 0.82 21.72
C LEU A 1006 -26.40 0.65 20.72
N GLU A 1007 -26.49 1.56 19.75
CA GLU A 1007 -27.54 1.54 18.74
C GLU A 1007 -27.36 0.37 17.76
N GLN A 1008 -28.44 -0.42 17.61
CA GLN A 1008 -28.62 -1.40 16.53
C GLN A 1008 -27.41 -2.32 16.33
N LEU A 1009 -26.98 -3.06 17.35
CA LEU A 1009 -25.88 -4.01 17.18
C LEU A 1009 -26.27 -5.16 16.24
N PRO A 1010 -25.41 -5.57 15.28
CA PRO A 1010 -25.68 -6.70 14.38
C PRO A 1010 -25.78 -8.04 15.12
N ASP A 1011 -26.65 -8.91 14.63
CA ASP A 1011 -26.87 -10.27 15.16
C ASP A 1011 -25.65 -11.19 14.99
N GLN A 1012 -24.77 -10.91 14.02
CA GLN A 1012 -23.61 -11.74 13.66
C GLN A 1012 -22.26 -11.23 14.20
N GLY A 1013 -22.31 -10.42 15.27
CA GLY A 1013 -21.11 -9.89 15.93
C GLY A 1013 -20.73 -8.49 15.48
N THR A 1014 -20.20 -7.69 16.40
CA THR A 1014 -19.88 -6.26 16.20
C THR A 1014 -18.37 -6.04 16.23
N THR A 1015 -17.82 -5.33 15.25
CA THR A 1015 -16.44 -4.85 15.31
C THR A 1015 -16.36 -3.49 15.99
N TYR A 1016 -15.35 -3.29 16.83
CA TYR A 1016 -15.16 -2.05 17.59
C TYR A 1016 -13.69 -1.76 17.90
N ARG A 1017 -13.39 -0.53 18.28
CA ARG A 1017 -12.07 -0.09 18.76
C ARG A 1017 -12.23 1.02 19.78
N PHE A 1018 -11.21 1.23 20.59
CA PHE A 1018 -11.13 2.33 21.54
C PHE A 1018 -10.16 3.38 21.03
N ALA A 1019 -10.51 4.64 21.20
CA ALA A 1019 -9.58 5.75 21.13
C ALA A 1019 -9.43 6.32 22.53
N VAL A 1020 -8.20 6.31 23.06
CA VAL A 1020 -7.88 6.92 24.34
C VAL A 1020 -7.16 8.21 24.08
N LYS A 1021 -7.73 9.31 24.58
CA LYS A 1021 -7.06 10.60 24.59
C LYS A 1021 -6.44 10.80 25.97
N PHE A 1022 -5.16 11.16 25.98
CA PHE A 1022 -4.42 11.46 27.19
C PHE A 1022 -4.32 12.97 27.42
N LYS A 1023 -4.06 13.36 28.67
CA LYS A 1023 -3.95 14.76 29.10
C LYS A 1023 -2.78 15.49 28.45
N ASP A 1024 -1.76 14.77 27.99
CA ASP A 1024 -0.65 15.30 27.19
C ASP A 1024 -1.05 15.63 25.74
N GLY A 1025 -2.28 15.29 25.32
CA GLY A 1025 -2.83 15.49 23.98
C GLY A 1025 -2.62 14.31 23.04
N LYS A 1026 -1.87 13.28 23.44
CA LYS A 1026 -1.68 12.06 22.65
C LYS A 1026 -3.01 11.33 22.51
N LEU A 1027 -3.28 10.87 21.30
CA LEU A 1027 -4.39 9.97 21.01
C LEU A 1027 -3.82 8.61 20.62
N ALA A 1028 -4.29 7.56 21.30
CA ALA A 1028 -3.90 6.19 21.02
C ALA A 1028 -5.12 5.35 20.63
N LEU A 1029 -4.93 4.50 19.62
CA LEU A 1029 -5.96 3.57 19.16
C LEU A 1029 -5.70 2.19 19.75
N PHE A 1030 -6.75 1.52 20.21
CA PHE A 1030 -6.72 0.16 20.73
C PHE A 1030 -7.82 -0.70 20.07
N PRO A 1031 -7.47 -1.79 19.39
CA PRO A 1031 -6.11 -2.24 19.15
C PRO A 1031 -5.34 -1.23 18.27
N ASN A 1032 -4.00 -1.23 18.40
CA ASN A 1032 -3.16 -0.34 17.62
C ASN A 1032 -2.98 -0.95 16.21
N PRO A 1033 -3.44 -0.30 15.14
CA PRO A 1033 -3.32 -0.86 13.79
C PRO A 1033 -1.86 -1.11 13.37
N LEU A 1034 -0.89 -0.38 13.91
CA LEU A 1034 0.54 -0.62 13.66
C LEU A 1034 1.04 -1.97 14.22
N LEU A 1035 0.33 -2.52 15.21
CA LEU A 1035 0.56 -3.86 15.74
C LEU A 1035 -0.26 -4.92 15.02
N GLY A 1036 -0.93 -4.56 13.92
CA GLY A 1036 -1.59 -5.49 13.02
C GLY A 1036 -2.98 -5.96 13.42
N MET A 1037 -3.57 -5.38 14.47
CA MET A 1037 -4.99 -5.54 14.79
C MET A 1037 -5.68 -4.19 14.66
N ALA A 1038 -6.69 -4.11 13.79
CA ALA A 1038 -7.43 -2.89 13.51
C ALA A 1038 -8.67 -2.71 14.41
N PHE A 1039 -9.33 -3.82 14.75
CA PHE A 1039 -10.56 -3.84 15.53
C PHE A 1039 -10.58 -5.05 16.47
N PHE A 1040 -11.30 -4.92 17.58
CA PHE A 1040 -11.80 -6.05 18.36
C PHE A 1040 -13.14 -6.53 17.76
N SER A 1041 -13.49 -7.78 18.04
CA SER A 1041 -14.75 -8.39 17.60
C SER A 1041 -15.54 -8.95 18.78
N LEU A 1042 -16.82 -8.59 18.86
CA LEU A 1042 -17.80 -9.15 19.80
C LEU A 1042 -18.34 -10.46 19.21
N LYS A 1043 -18.06 -11.59 19.86
CA LYS A 1043 -18.63 -12.90 19.49
C LYS A 1043 -20.02 -13.05 20.11
N THR A 1044 -20.99 -13.60 19.37
CA THR A 1044 -22.31 -13.94 19.92
C THR A 1044 -22.30 -15.31 20.59
N VAL A 1045 -23.24 -15.53 21.51
CA VAL A 1045 -23.35 -16.71 22.41
C VAL A 1045 -23.42 -18.05 21.68
N ALA A 1046 -23.67 -18.07 20.36
CA ALA A 1046 -23.68 -19.30 19.56
C ALA A 1046 -22.28 -19.88 19.27
N ASP A 1047 -21.20 -19.10 19.46
CA ASP A 1047 -19.82 -19.48 19.11
C ASP A 1047 -18.91 -19.75 20.33
N CYS A 1048 -19.47 -19.85 21.55
CA CYS A 1048 -18.74 -20.15 22.79
C CYS A 1048 -18.91 -21.59 23.26
#